data_AF-A0A058ZUH8-F1
#
_entry.id   AF-A0A058ZUH8-F1
#
_cell.length_a   1.000
_cell.length_b   1.000
_cell.length_c   1.000
_cell.angle_alpha   90.00
_cell.angle_beta   90.00
_cell.angle_gamma   90.00
#
_symmetry.space_group_name_H-M   'P 1'
#
loop_
_entity.id
_entity.type
_entity.pdbx_description
1 polymer ?
#
loop_
_entity_poly.entity_id
_entity_poly.type
_entity_poly.pdbx_seq_one_letter_code
_entity_poly.pdbx_strand_id
1 'polypeptide(L)'
;MAIQKLGIQPSMHTPNVDDAGEDLVTRVAYLFSNEFLASQHPLSCHFKAALSREGDLYGSVPVSVIAVYDGKISSLCKLIDPKVESNPCLVISFVLQAAATLPTLTTATEGQLWIRRQNPYPPEVIEPLLLEQSCTLGCVCVQALLIPSSLNEDIKPVTLNVSSSAYYLDIIAQKLGLLDASKILVSRPIGKSSSETRLYFVASDLQFVEPSSELNGKKPDIFEGSMNARASYLAGQEVYGGAIMASIGYTWKSKDLFHEDVFLKTYYRMLIYKTPSGPYKLSRESTIAAELPVVFTIKSNWRGAFPREILCTFCRQHRLSEPVFTISRYPVKALSDLSGSQKKLKVTELTEDTGHANENAANHGDDENLESMSKFRCEVKVLSKLQDLILQCSPKDSCRKETDCIQNASLKVLSWLSSYFQDFNMPLEKLNSLADALDVKFNPQHLLREFKFCLAMYLNQQRTIKANNCVDVPQAIGEHENYLLRIEGPESGICPSNGSLACICYSACLVTEVGDTKELIESAYEFEFEFGARAVNPHVETAVAQMSVGQSAFFLVDLPSQELILAAANDSARALSLINSNICRLEYCITLLKVSEPLEDRMEQALFSPPLSKQRVEYAVEHIKKSDATTLVDFGCGSGSLLESLLDYPTSLRKIVGVDLSLKSLSRAAKVLHSKLSKSLDGDVPCRGIESATLYYGSIIVFDSRMRGFDIGTCLEV
;
A
#
# COMPACT_ATOMS: atom_id res chain seq x y z
N MET A 1 -4.92 -24.39 -17.69
CA MET A 1 -4.80 -25.68 -18.39
C MET A 1 -4.87 -26.90 -17.47
N ALA A 2 -4.07 -27.02 -16.42
CA ALA A 2 -4.08 -28.21 -15.54
C ALA A 2 -5.43 -28.44 -14.83
N ILE A 3 -6.01 -27.39 -14.21
CA ILE A 3 -7.31 -27.43 -13.54
C ILE A 3 -8.43 -27.90 -14.49
N GLN A 4 -8.47 -27.34 -15.71
CA GLN A 4 -9.40 -27.76 -16.76
C GLN A 4 -9.16 -29.20 -17.22
N LYS A 5 -7.90 -29.63 -17.37
CA LYS A 5 -7.54 -31.00 -17.76
C LYS A 5 -7.86 -32.04 -16.69
N LEU A 6 -7.82 -31.65 -15.41
CA LEU A 6 -8.20 -32.48 -14.27
C LEU A 6 -9.72 -32.49 -14.03
N GLY A 7 -10.51 -31.79 -14.84
CA GLY A 7 -11.97 -31.71 -14.70
C GLY A 7 -12.43 -30.92 -13.46
N ILE A 8 -11.51 -30.22 -12.77
CA ILE A 8 -11.83 -29.39 -11.62
C ILE A 8 -12.44 -28.09 -12.15
N GLN A 9 -13.77 -28.02 -12.21
CA GLN A 9 -14.51 -26.80 -12.56
C GLN A 9 -14.63 -25.94 -11.29
N PRO A 10 -13.97 -24.77 -11.20
CA PRO A 10 -14.01 -23.95 -9.98
C PRO A 10 -15.44 -23.49 -9.61
N SER A 11 -16.32 -23.35 -10.61
CA SER A 11 -17.72 -22.98 -10.45
C SER A 11 -18.62 -24.10 -9.92
N MET A 12 -18.14 -25.35 -9.86
CA MET A 12 -18.89 -26.52 -9.38
C MET A 12 -18.57 -26.89 -7.92
N HIS A 13 -17.58 -26.24 -7.31
CA HIS A 13 -17.10 -26.54 -5.96
C HIS A 13 -17.46 -25.48 -4.92
N THR A 14 -18.39 -24.56 -5.20
CA THR A 14 -19.07 -23.84 -4.12
C THR A 14 -19.96 -24.84 -3.40
N PRO A 15 -19.63 -25.29 -2.18
CA PRO A 15 -20.46 -26.24 -1.45
C PRO A 15 -21.85 -25.64 -1.30
N ASN A 16 -22.90 -26.48 -1.37
CA ASN A 16 -24.22 -26.00 -0.99
C ASN A 16 -24.21 -25.60 0.50
N VAL A 17 -25.15 -24.75 0.93
CA VAL A 17 -25.23 -24.28 2.32
C VAL A 17 -25.32 -25.45 3.30
N ASP A 18 -26.08 -26.50 2.93
CA ASP A 18 -26.24 -27.71 3.72
C ASP A 18 -24.93 -28.52 3.82
N ASP A 19 -24.21 -28.68 2.70
CA ASP A 19 -22.90 -29.36 2.66
C ASP A 19 -21.87 -28.61 3.54
N ALA A 20 -21.88 -27.28 3.51
CA ALA A 20 -21.01 -26.45 4.34
C ALA A 20 -21.33 -26.61 5.84
N GLY A 21 -22.59 -26.82 6.19
CA GLY A 21 -23.03 -27.13 7.55
C GLY A 21 -22.53 -28.49 8.04
N GLU A 22 -22.65 -29.54 7.21
CA GLU A 22 -22.14 -30.88 7.53
C GLU A 22 -20.61 -30.91 7.63
N ASP A 23 -19.92 -30.20 6.72
CA ASP A 23 -18.47 -30.03 6.76
C ASP A 23 -18.01 -29.27 8.02
N LEU A 24 -18.81 -28.32 8.50
CA LEU A 24 -18.55 -27.60 9.75
C LEU A 24 -18.63 -28.54 10.95
N VAL A 25 -19.70 -29.34 11.04
CA VAL A 25 -19.87 -30.37 12.10
C VAL A 25 -18.70 -31.35 12.07
N THR A 26 -18.33 -31.84 10.89
CA THR A 26 -17.21 -32.77 10.71
C THR A 26 -15.89 -32.14 11.14
N ARG A 27 -15.66 -30.87 10.80
CA ARG A 27 -14.45 -30.14 11.21
C ARG A 27 -14.40 -29.95 12.72
N VAL A 28 -15.51 -29.56 13.35
CA VAL A 28 -15.59 -29.43 14.81
C VAL A 28 -15.30 -30.77 15.49
N ALA A 29 -15.89 -31.87 15.02
CA ALA A 29 -15.61 -33.21 15.54
C ALA A 29 -14.12 -33.57 15.44
N TYR A 30 -13.49 -33.28 14.30
CA TYR A 30 -12.06 -33.52 14.09
C TYR A 30 -11.17 -32.74 15.06
N LEU A 31 -11.51 -31.48 15.39
CA LEU A 31 -10.72 -30.67 16.34
C LEU A 31 -10.66 -31.29 17.74
N PHE A 32 -11.69 -32.04 18.15
CA PHE A 32 -11.71 -32.75 19.44
C PHE A 32 -11.21 -34.20 19.35
N SER A 33 -10.68 -34.62 18.20
CA SER A 33 -10.09 -35.96 18.00
C SER A 33 -8.72 -36.10 18.67
N ASN A 34 -8.30 -37.34 18.90
CA ASN A 34 -6.95 -37.65 19.40
C ASN A 34 -5.87 -37.21 18.40
N GLU A 35 -6.13 -37.35 17.10
CA GLU A 35 -5.19 -37.00 16.03
C GLU A 35 -4.90 -35.49 16.01
N PHE A 36 -5.93 -34.66 16.20
CA PHE A 36 -5.74 -33.21 16.20
C PHE A 36 -4.91 -32.73 17.39
N LEU A 37 -5.09 -33.33 18.56
CA LEU A 37 -4.30 -33.01 19.76
C LEU A 37 -2.80 -33.30 19.54
N ALA A 38 -2.45 -34.29 18.74
CA ALA A 38 -1.07 -34.58 18.37
C ALA A 38 -0.51 -33.66 17.27
N SER A 39 -1.35 -32.87 16.59
CA SER A 39 -0.94 -32.02 15.48
C SER A 39 -0.05 -30.85 15.89
N GLN A 40 0.66 -30.26 14.91
CA GLN A 40 1.46 -29.04 15.07
C GLN A 40 0.65 -27.75 14.89
N HIS A 41 -0.67 -27.83 14.79
CA HIS A 41 -1.53 -26.67 14.60
C HIS A 41 -1.53 -25.78 15.85
N PRO A 42 -1.49 -24.44 15.77
CA PRO A 42 -1.52 -23.55 16.94
C PRO A 42 -2.71 -23.80 17.88
N LEU A 43 -3.88 -24.02 17.29
CA LEU A 43 -5.09 -24.43 18.02
C LEU A 43 -4.91 -25.73 18.83
N SER A 44 -4.07 -26.68 18.41
CA SER A 44 -3.77 -27.87 19.22
C SER A 44 -3.09 -27.49 20.54
N CYS A 45 -2.23 -26.47 20.55
CA CYS A 45 -1.60 -25.98 21.78
C CYS A 45 -2.63 -25.36 22.75
N HIS A 46 -3.69 -24.74 22.24
CA HIS A 46 -4.81 -24.30 23.08
C HIS A 46 -5.56 -25.48 23.72
N PHE A 47 -5.75 -26.59 23.00
CA PHE A 47 -6.38 -27.79 23.54
C PHE A 47 -5.49 -28.42 24.62
N LYS A 48 -4.18 -28.48 24.40
CA LYS A 48 -3.20 -28.94 25.40
C LYS A 48 -3.22 -28.05 26.65
N ALA A 49 -3.21 -26.74 26.48
CA ALA A 49 -3.30 -25.79 27.60
C ALA A 49 -4.64 -25.89 28.35
N ALA A 50 -5.74 -26.20 27.65
CA ALA A 50 -7.02 -26.44 28.28
C ALA A 50 -7.03 -27.67 29.20
N LEU A 51 -6.22 -28.70 28.90
CA LEU A 51 -6.03 -29.86 29.77
C LEU A 51 -5.18 -29.55 31.02
N SER A 52 -4.54 -28.38 31.07
CA SER A 52 -3.81 -27.93 32.26
C SER A 52 -4.65 -27.01 33.16
N ARG A 53 -5.88 -26.66 32.76
CA ARG A 53 -6.79 -25.81 33.55
C ARG A 53 -7.30 -26.55 34.78
N GLU A 54 -7.42 -25.81 35.88
CA GLU A 54 -7.82 -26.36 37.18
C GLU A 54 -9.35 -26.54 37.30
N GLY A 55 -9.77 -27.55 38.08
CA GLY A 55 -11.17 -27.76 38.46
C GLY A 55 -12.11 -28.06 37.28
N ASP A 56 -13.29 -27.44 37.29
CA ASP A 56 -14.36 -27.68 36.31
C ASP A 56 -14.00 -27.21 34.88
N LEU A 57 -12.94 -26.42 34.76
CA LEU A 57 -12.44 -25.90 33.49
C LEU A 57 -11.50 -26.87 32.76
N TYR A 58 -11.15 -27.99 33.39
CA TYR A 58 -10.28 -29.02 32.80
C TYR A 58 -10.84 -29.51 31.45
N GLY A 59 -10.02 -29.37 30.40
CA GLY A 59 -10.35 -29.77 29.03
C GLY A 59 -11.39 -28.88 28.34
N SER A 60 -11.86 -27.82 28.99
CA SER A 60 -12.80 -26.86 28.41
C SER A 60 -12.06 -25.85 27.54
N VAL A 61 -12.36 -25.81 26.25
CA VAL A 61 -11.74 -24.90 25.28
C VAL A 61 -12.70 -23.73 24.97
N PRO A 62 -12.28 -22.47 25.11
CA PRO A 62 -13.12 -21.34 24.72
C PRO A 62 -13.44 -21.34 23.22
N VAL A 63 -14.71 -21.14 22.86
CA VAL A 63 -15.19 -21.19 21.46
C VAL A 63 -14.57 -20.08 20.61
N SER A 64 -14.29 -18.92 21.21
CA SER A 64 -13.64 -17.79 20.54
C SER A 64 -12.30 -18.16 19.93
N VAL A 65 -11.55 -19.08 20.54
CA VAL A 65 -10.26 -19.55 20.02
C VAL A 65 -10.48 -20.42 18.79
N ILE A 66 -11.45 -21.33 18.83
CA ILE A 66 -11.81 -22.19 17.69
C ILE A 66 -12.23 -21.33 16.50
N ALA A 67 -13.08 -20.34 16.75
CA ALA A 67 -13.59 -19.41 15.73
C ALA A 67 -12.49 -18.58 15.05
N VAL A 68 -11.41 -18.28 15.77
CA VAL A 68 -10.37 -17.33 15.32
C VAL A 68 -9.15 -18.03 14.73
N TYR A 69 -8.73 -19.17 15.28
CA TYR A 69 -7.49 -19.84 14.89
C TYR A 69 -7.68 -20.95 13.84
N ASP A 70 -8.92 -21.39 13.56
CA ASP A 70 -9.21 -22.32 12.46
C ASP A 70 -9.79 -21.58 11.24
N GLY A 71 -8.95 -21.40 10.22
CA GLY A 71 -9.34 -20.73 8.97
C GLY A 71 -10.38 -21.52 8.15
N LYS A 72 -10.46 -22.84 8.30
CA LYS A 72 -11.45 -23.69 7.61
C LYS A 72 -12.84 -23.45 8.19
N ILE A 73 -12.96 -23.39 9.52
CA ILE A 73 -14.22 -23.04 10.20
C ILE A 73 -14.71 -21.67 9.74
N SER A 74 -13.86 -20.65 9.76
CA SER A 74 -14.26 -19.31 9.32
C SER A 74 -14.72 -19.30 7.84
N SER A 75 -14.05 -20.08 6.97
CA SER A 75 -14.41 -20.18 5.55
C SER A 75 -15.75 -20.89 5.35
N LEU A 76 -16.02 -21.97 6.09
CA LEU A 76 -17.29 -22.69 6.06
C LEU A 76 -18.44 -21.81 6.56
N CYS A 77 -18.25 -21.11 7.69
CA CYS A 77 -19.27 -20.20 8.22
C CYS A 77 -19.62 -19.08 7.24
N LYS A 78 -18.65 -18.56 6.46
CA LYS A 78 -18.93 -17.57 5.41
C LYS A 78 -19.74 -18.12 4.24
N LEU A 79 -19.60 -19.41 3.93
CA LEU A 79 -20.42 -20.08 2.92
C LEU A 79 -21.86 -20.30 3.42
N ILE A 80 -22.02 -20.56 4.72
CA ILE A 80 -23.34 -20.68 5.37
C ILE A 80 -24.05 -19.32 5.40
N ASP A 81 -23.37 -18.28 5.89
CA ASP A 81 -23.90 -16.91 5.92
C ASP A 81 -22.80 -15.88 5.55
N PRO A 82 -22.92 -15.19 4.40
CA PRO A 82 -22.00 -14.12 4.01
C PRO A 82 -21.90 -12.97 5.03
N LYS A 83 -22.90 -12.77 5.91
CA LYS A 83 -22.87 -11.74 6.96
C LYS A 83 -21.74 -11.96 7.97
N VAL A 84 -21.17 -13.17 8.05
CA VAL A 84 -19.98 -13.49 8.86
C VAL A 84 -18.77 -12.61 8.49
N GLU A 85 -18.71 -12.11 7.25
CA GLU A 85 -17.68 -11.15 6.86
C GLU A 85 -17.78 -9.82 7.62
N SER A 86 -19.02 -9.36 7.84
CA SER A 86 -19.34 -8.12 8.54
C SER A 86 -19.29 -8.29 10.06
N ASN A 87 -19.76 -9.43 10.59
CA ASN A 87 -19.72 -9.76 12.01
C ASN A 87 -19.07 -11.15 12.24
N PRO A 88 -17.75 -11.18 12.50
CA PRO A 88 -17.02 -12.42 12.77
C PRO A 88 -17.49 -13.17 14.03
N CYS A 89 -18.21 -12.52 14.94
CA CYS A 89 -18.70 -13.17 16.17
C CYS A 89 -19.77 -14.23 15.87
N LEU A 90 -20.45 -14.15 14.71
CA LEU A 90 -21.42 -15.16 14.26
C LEU A 90 -20.78 -16.55 14.04
N VAL A 91 -19.45 -16.63 13.86
CA VAL A 91 -18.76 -17.93 13.81
C VAL A 91 -18.96 -18.71 15.12
N ILE A 92 -19.04 -18.02 16.25
CA ILE A 92 -19.19 -18.64 17.58
C ILE A 92 -20.54 -19.35 17.70
N SER A 93 -21.63 -18.73 17.24
CA SER A 93 -22.96 -19.33 17.27
C SER A 93 -23.04 -20.57 16.36
N PHE A 94 -22.46 -20.51 15.16
CA PHE A 94 -22.39 -21.66 14.27
C PHE A 94 -21.55 -22.81 14.85
N VAL A 95 -20.41 -22.51 15.48
CA VAL A 95 -19.57 -23.54 16.12
C VAL A 95 -20.29 -24.18 17.31
N LEU A 96 -21.00 -23.39 18.13
CA LEU A 96 -21.80 -23.92 19.24
C LEU A 96 -22.95 -24.80 18.75
N GLN A 97 -23.66 -24.36 17.70
CA GLN A 97 -24.73 -25.14 17.09
C GLN A 97 -24.20 -26.46 16.51
N ALA A 98 -23.05 -26.43 15.82
CA ALA A 98 -22.39 -27.62 15.30
C ALA A 98 -21.85 -28.55 16.41
N ALA A 99 -21.41 -28.00 17.54
CA ALA A 99 -20.98 -28.80 18.68
C ALA A 99 -22.17 -29.46 19.40
N ALA A 100 -23.32 -28.78 19.46
CA ALA A 100 -24.54 -29.30 20.10
C ALA A 100 -25.15 -30.50 19.36
N THR A 101 -24.86 -30.69 18.06
CA THR A 101 -25.30 -31.87 17.30
C THR A 101 -24.41 -33.10 17.54
N LEU A 102 -23.23 -32.92 18.15
CA LEU A 102 -22.26 -33.99 18.39
C LEU A 102 -22.41 -34.59 19.79
N PRO A 103 -22.82 -35.86 19.93
CA PRO A 103 -23.04 -36.48 21.24
C PRO A 103 -21.74 -36.68 22.04
N THR A 104 -20.58 -36.64 21.39
CA THR A 104 -19.26 -36.81 22.03
C THR A 104 -18.76 -35.54 22.71
N LEU A 105 -19.44 -34.41 22.52
CA LEU A 105 -19.07 -33.11 23.05
C LEU A 105 -20.09 -32.62 24.07
N THR A 106 -19.62 -31.80 25.00
CA THR A 106 -20.43 -31.08 25.97
C THR A 106 -20.21 -29.60 25.75
N THR A 107 -21.30 -28.89 25.49
CA THR A 107 -21.35 -27.43 25.41
C THR A 107 -21.73 -26.86 26.77
N ALA A 108 -21.34 -25.62 27.04
CA ALA A 108 -21.66 -24.95 28.29
C ALA A 108 -23.16 -24.60 28.40
N THR A 109 -23.64 -24.39 29.64
CA THR A 109 -24.99 -23.86 29.94
C THR A 109 -25.09 -22.36 29.61
N GLU A 110 -26.31 -21.81 29.54
CA GLU A 110 -26.61 -20.44 29.07
C GLU A 110 -25.60 -19.40 29.59
N GLY A 111 -24.94 -18.70 28.64
CA GLY A 111 -24.04 -17.58 28.89
C GLY A 111 -22.54 -17.91 28.91
N GLN A 112 -22.12 -19.17 28.94
CA GLN A 112 -20.70 -19.55 28.84
C GLN A 112 -20.35 -20.03 27.42
N LEU A 113 -19.18 -19.64 26.88
CA LEU A 113 -18.76 -19.99 25.51
C LEU A 113 -17.54 -20.92 25.53
N TRP A 114 -17.72 -22.16 26.02
CA TRP A 114 -16.71 -23.22 25.94
C TRP A 114 -17.30 -24.54 25.41
N ILE A 115 -16.43 -25.37 24.85
CA ILE A 115 -16.73 -26.75 24.42
C ILE A 115 -15.73 -27.68 25.08
N ARG A 116 -16.20 -28.83 25.58
CA ARG A 116 -15.38 -29.87 26.20
C ARG A 116 -15.76 -31.23 25.62
N ARG A 117 -14.81 -32.16 25.61
CA ARG A 117 -15.09 -33.56 25.26
C ARG A 117 -15.82 -34.24 26.41
N GLN A 118 -16.85 -35.04 26.13
CA GLN A 118 -17.57 -35.79 27.17
C GLN A 118 -16.69 -36.88 27.79
N ASN A 119 -15.92 -37.58 26.96
CA ASN A 119 -14.96 -38.60 27.39
C ASN A 119 -13.54 -38.01 27.44
N PRO A 120 -12.73 -38.27 28.48
CA PRO A 120 -11.36 -37.80 28.55
C PRO A 120 -10.50 -38.39 27.42
N TYR A 121 -9.38 -37.71 27.10
CA TYR A 121 -8.40 -38.28 26.18
C TYR A 121 -7.76 -39.54 26.78
N PRO A 122 -7.43 -40.56 25.95
CA PRO A 122 -6.75 -41.75 26.44
C PRO A 122 -5.39 -41.40 27.07
N PRO A 123 -4.96 -42.09 28.16
CA PRO A 123 -3.69 -41.82 28.83
C PRO A 123 -2.48 -41.85 27.89
N GLU A 124 -2.51 -42.75 26.88
CA GLU A 124 -1.43 -42.91 25.90
C GLU A 124 -1.20 -41.65 25.06
N VAL A 125 -2.21 -40.78 24.95
CA VAL A 125 -2.12 -39.50 24.24
C VAL A 125 -1.68 -38.37 25.18
N ILE A 126 -2.06 -38.42 26.46
CA ILE A 126 -1.80 -37.36 27.45
C ILE A 126 -0.40 -37.46 28.04
N GLU A 127 0.06 -38.66 28.41
CA GLU A 127 1.35 -38.86 29.11
C GLU A 127 2.56 -38.25 28.38
N PRO A 128 2.71 -38.41 27.04
CA PRO A 128 3.81 -37.76 26.32
C PRO A 128 3.75 -36.23 26.37
N LEU A 129 2.55 -35.64 26.42
CA LEU A 129 2.34 -34.19 26.45
C LEU A 129 2.70 -33.59 27.80
N LEU A 130 2.43 -34.30 28.89
CA LEU A 130 2.81 -33.90 30.25
C LEU A 130 4.32 -33.93 30.47
N LEU A 131 5.02 -34.90 29.86
CA LEU A 131 6.49 -34.93 29.87
C LEU A 131 7.09 -33.74 29.12
N GLU A 132 6.56 -33.38 27.94
CA GLU A 132 7.04 -32.23 27.17
C GLU A 132 6.85 -30.89 27.91
N GLN A 133 5.72 -30.71 28.62
CA GLN A 133 5.42 -29.49 29.38
C GLN A 133 6.28 -29.31 30.65
N SER A 134 6.78 -30.41 31.24
CA SER A 134 7.60 -30.35 32.46
C SER A 134 8.98 -29.72 32.26
N CYS A 135 9.44 -29.56 31.02
CA CYS A 135 10.75 -28.99 30.69
C CYS A 135 10.79 -27.46 30.67
N THR A 136 9.64 -26.76 30.70
CA THR A 136 9.54 -25.28 30.66
C THR A 136 8.98 -24.72 31.97
N LEU A 137 9.71 -24.90 33.09
CA LEU A 137 9.40 -24.18 34.33
C LEU A 137 9.82 -22.71 34.21
N GLY A 138 8.89 -21.86 33.77
CA GLY A 138 9.07 -20.41 33.77
C GLY A 138 7.72 -19.69 33.86
N CYS A 139 7.67 -18.61 34.64
CA CYS A 139 6.58 -17.64 34.56
C CYS A 139 6.95 -16.61 33.51
N VAL A 140 6.07 -16.43 32.53
CA VAL A 140 6.21 -15.42 31.50
C VAL A 140 5.51 -14.15 31.98
N CYS A 141 6.22 -13.02 31.91
CA CYS A 141 5.70 -11.70 32.20
C CYS A 141 5.56 -10.93 30.88
N VAL A 142 4.34 -10.54 30.50
CA VAL A 142 4.07 -9.82 29.24
C VAL A 142 3.40 -8.49 29.55
N GLN A 143 3.91 -7.39 28.99
CA GLN A 143 3.24 -6.09 29.05
C GLN A 143 2.13 -6.00 28.01
N ALA A 144 0.96 -5.56 28.46
CA ALA A 144 -0.25 -5.38 27.69
C ALA A 144 -0.90 -4.03 28.04
N LEU A 145 -1.95 -3.65 27.30
CA LEU A 145 -2.68 -2.41 27.55
C LEU A 145 -4.17 -2.69 27.80
N LEU A 146 -4.74 -2.12 28.85
CA LEU A 146 -6.17 -2.07 29.07
C LEU A 146 -6.74 -0.80 28.43
N ILE A 147 -7.65 -1.00 27.47
CA ILE A 147 -8.43 0.04 26.79
C ILE A 147 -9.81 0.09 27.46
N PRO A 148 -10.08 1.08 28.33
CA PRO A 148 -11.38 1.19 28.98
C PRO A 148 -12.47 1.64 27.99
N SER A 149 -13.73 1.29 28.26
CA SER A 149 -14.89 1.70 27.45
C SER A 149 -15.16 3.21 27.56
N SER A 150 -14.94 3.78 28.75
CA SER A 150 -15.05 5.22 29.00
C SER A 150 -13.87 5.98 28.40
N LEU A 151 -14.16 7.04 27.65
CA LEU A 151 -13.14 7.90 27.04
C LEU A 151 -12.46 8.83 28.04
N ASN A 152 -13.09 9.06 29.19
CA ASN A 152 -12.50 9.87 30.27
C ASN A 152 -11.41 9.11 31.01
N GLU A 153 -11.30 7.80 30.80
CA GLU A 153 -10.22 6.99 31.35
C GLU A 153 -9.11 6.81 30.32
N ASP A 154 -7.88 7.08 30.77
CA ASP A 154 -6.67 6.81 30.02
C ASP A 154 -6.43 5.30 29.85
N ILE A 155 -5.68 4.95 28.81
CA ILE A 155 -5.24 3.58 28.55
C ILE A 155 -4.18 3.22 29.57
N LYS A 156 -4.38 2.10 30.28
CA LYS A 156 -3.53 1.70 31.42
C LYS A 156 -2.63 0.54 31.01
N PRO A 157 -1.32 0.58 31.32
CA PRO A 157 -0.47 -0.60 31.18
C PRO A 157 -0.90 -1.68 32.18
N VAL A 158 -0.92 -2.93 31.72
CA VAL A 158 -1.26 -4.11 32.52
C VAL A 158 -0.23 -5.19 32.26
N THR A 159 0.25 -5.82 33.32
CA THR A 159 1.17 -6.94 33.23
C THR A 159 0.42 -8.27 33.34
N LEU A 160 0.64 -9.15 32.36
CA LEU A 160 0.11 -10.51 32.31
C LEU A 160 1.20 -11.48 32.80
N ASN A 161 0.94 -12.17 33.90
CA ASN A 161 1.84 -13.19 34.43
C ASN A 161 1.26 -14.57 34.12
N VAL A 162 1.89 -15.30 33.20
CA VAL A 162 1.43 -16.60 32.71
C VAL A 162 2.42 -17.67 33.18
N SER A 163 1.99 -18.53 34.10
CA SER A 163 2.75 -19.73 34.47
C SER A 163 2.58 -20.83 33.43
N SER A 164 3.47 -21.83 33.43
CA SER A 164 3.37 -22.99 32.55
C SER A 164 2.10 -23.83 32.75
N SER A 165 1.50 -23.80 33.95
CA SER A 165 0.24 -24.47 34.26
C SER A 165 -1.00 -23.64 33.97
N ALA A 166 -0.87 -22.31 33.88
CA ALA A 166 -2.00 -21.41 33.70
C ALA A 166 -2.32 -21.19 32.23
N TYR A 167 -3.60 -21.28 31.87
CA TYR A 167 -4.03 -20.91 30.54
C TYR A 167 -4.07 -19.39 30.39
N TYR A 168 -3.30 -18.85 29.44
CA TYR A 168 -3.09 -17.40 29.32
C TYR A 168 -4.39 -16.59 29.14
N LEU A 169 -5.43 -17.17 28.51
CA LEU A 169 -6.72 -16.49 28.37
C LEU A 169 -7.46 -16.34 29.70
N ASP A 170 -7.25 -17.25 30.66
CA ASP A 170 -7.83 -17.10 32.00
C ASP A 170 -7.17 -15.93 32.74
N ILE A 171 -5.86 -15.74 32.57
CA ILE A 171 -5.15 -14.58 33.12
C ILE A 171 -5.68 -13.27 32.52
N ILE A 172 -5.92 -13.25 31.20
CA ILE A 172 -6.54 -12.10 30.52
C ILE A 172 -7.98 -11.87 31.03
N ALA A 173 -8.75 -12.94 31.23
CA ALA A 173 -10.11 -12.87 31.78
C ALA A 173 -10.14 -12.24 33.17
N GLN A 174 -9.23 -12.66 34.05
CA GLN A 174 -9.07 -12.08 35.39
C GLN A 174 -8.76 -10.58 35.34
N LYS A 175 -7.90 -10.14 34.42
CA LYS A 175 -7.58 -8.72 34.22
C LYS A 175 -8.76 -7.90 33.67
N LEU A 176 -9.72 -8.55 33.00
CA LEU A 176 -10.99 -7.95 32.56
C LEU A 176 -12.12 -8.09 33.59
N GLY A 177 -11.85 -8.63 34.78
CA GLY A 177 -12.84 -8.80 35.85
C GLY A 177 -13.73 -10.03 35.71
N LEU A 178 -13.35 -11.01 34.89
CA LEU A 178 -14.04 -12.30 34.75
C LEU A 178 -13.35 -13.39 35.56
N LEU A 179 -14.10 -14.44 35.90
CA LEU A 179 -13.56 -15.62 36.60
C LEU A 179 -12.72 -16.50 35.67
N ASP A 180 -13.13 -16.64 34.40
CA ASP A 180 -12.52 -17.54 33.45
C ASP A 180 -12.69 -17.07 31.98
N ALA A 181 -11.97 -17.70 31.06
CA ALA A 181 -11.93 -17.37 29.64
C ALA A 181 -13.20 -17.68 28.83
N SER A 182 -14.24 -18.27 29.42
CA SER A 182 -15.45 -18.70 28.71
C SER A 182 -16.22 -17.56 28.05
N LYS A 183 -16.08 -16.33 28.55
CA LYS A 183 -16.72 -15.13 27.95
C LYS A 183 -15.72 -14.24 27.20
N ILE A 184 -14.48 -14.69 27.01
CA ILE A 184 -13.49 -13.88 26.29
C ILE A 184 -13.63 -14.09 24.78
N LEU A 185 -13.78 -12.98 24.07
CA LEU A 185 -13.69 -12.90 22.63
C LEU A 185 -12.31 -12.42 22.21
N VAL A 186 -11.85 -12.89 21.05
CA VAL A 186 -10.53 -12.58 20.50
C VAL A 186 -10.72 -11.91 19.14
N SER A 187 -10.10 -10.74 18.94
CA SER A 187 -10.12 -10.07 17.66
C SER A 187 -9.21 -10.78 16.64
N ARG A 188 -9.38 -10.42 15.37
CA ARG A 188 -8.35 -10.65 14.35
C ARG A 188 -7.05 -9.89 14.73
N PRO A 189 -5.88 -10.32 14.22
CA PRO A 189 -4.64 -9.60 14.43
C PRO A 189 -4.74 -8.15 13.93
N ILE A 190 -4.11 -7.24 14.66
CA ILE A 190 -4.09 -5.80 14.40
C ILE A 190 -2.67 -5.37 14.07
N GLY A 191 -2.52 -4.49 13.07
CA GLY A 191 -1.24 -3.93 12.67
C GLY A 191 -0.75 -4.49 11.33
N LYS A 192 0.56 -4.77 11.24
CA LYS A 192 1.16 -5.37 10.03
C LYS A 192 0.69 -6.83 9.90
N SER A 193 0.70 -7.37 8.68
CA SER A 193 0.26 -8.75 8.40
C SER A 193 1.01 -9.83 9.21
N SER A 194 2.19 -9.50 9.75
CA SER A 194 3.01 -10.37 10.59
C SER A 194 2.83 -10.14 12.10
N SER A 195 1.99 -9.19 12.52
CA SER A 195 1.77 -8.93 13.94
C SER A 195 0.79 -9.95 14.51
N GLU A 196 1.09 -10.46 15.70
CA GLU A 196 0.20 -11.32 16.47
C GLU A 196 -0.60 -10.53 17.54
N THR A 197 -0.55 -9.20 17.49
CA THR A 197 -1.25 -8.35 18.46
C THR A 197 -2.76 -8.43 18.25
N ARG A 198 -3.51 -8.71 19.31
CA ARG A 198 -4.97 -8.87 19.30
C ARG A 198 -5.61 -8.09 20.43
N LEU A 199 -6.91 -7.82 20.28
CA LEU A 199 -7.77 -7.37 21.36
C LEU A 199 -8.53 -8.55 21.95
N TYR A 200 -8.54 -8.62 23.27
CA TYR A 200 -9.31 -9.55 24.07
C TYR A 200 -10.36 -8.76 24.83
N PHE A 201 -11.63 -9.14 24.73
CA PHE A 201 -12.73 -8.38 25.30
C PHE A 201 -13.87 -9.31 25.71
N VAL A 202 -14.78 -8.82 26.54
CA VAL A 202 -15.89 -9.63 27.07
C VAL A 202 -16.99 -9.75 26.02
N ALA A 203 -17.54 -10.96 25.87
CA ALA A 203 -18.70 -11.23 25.03
C ALA A 203 -19.94 -10.51 25.57
N SER A 204 -20.69 -9.88 24.66
CA SER A 204 -21.99 -9.27 24.95
C SER A 204 -23.09 -9.98 24.16
N ASP A 205 -24.26 -10.17 24.76
CA ASP A 205 -25.41 -10.79 24.09
C ASP A 205 -25.80 -10.04 22.81
N LEU A 206 -25.56 -8.71 22.76
CA LEU A 206 -25.80 -7.86 21.59
C LEU A 206 -24.98 -8.26 20.35
N GLN A 207 -23.85 -8.96 20.52
CA GLN A 207 -22.97 -9.36 19.40
C GLN A 207 -23.51 -10.57 18.62
N PHE A 208 -24.49 -11.28 19.20
CA PHE A 208 -25.08 -12.50 18.65
C PHE A 208 -26.51 -12.30 18.12
N VAL A 209 -27.06 -11.08 18.22
CA VAL A 209 -28.40 -10.72 17.73
C VAL A 209 -28.34 -10.21 16.29
N GLU A 210 -29.29 -10.60 15.45
CA GLU A 210 -29.40 -10.11 14.07
C GLU A 210 -29.64 -8.59 14.00
N PRO A 211 -29.00 -7.83 13.09
CA PRO A 211 -29.24 -6.40 12.92
C PRO A 211 -30.59 -6.01 12.28
N SER A 212 -31.56 -6.93 12.18
CA SER A 212 -32.76 -6.78 11.35
C SER A 212 -34.08 -6.65 12.10
N SER A 213 -34.08 -6.22 13.36
CA SER A 213 -35.29 -5.68 13.95
C SER A 213 -35.01 -4.31 14.55
N GLU A 214 -35.62 -3.28 13.97
CA GLU A 214 -36.00 -2.10 14.74
C GLU A 214 -36.82 -2.60 15.93
N LEU A 215 -36.15 -2.79 17.07
CA LEU A 215 -36.79 -3.34 18.24
C LEU A 215 -37.75 -2.29 18.80
N ASN A 216 -39.03 -2.56 18.58
CA ASN A 216 -40.14 -2.04 19.35
C ASN A 216 -39.76 -1.84 20.82
N GLY A 217 -39.56 -0.58 21.23
CA GLY A 217 -40.11 0.06 22.43
C GLY A 217 -40.03 -0.63 23.80
N LYS A 218 -39.24 -1.68 24.02
CA LYS A 218 -39.03 -2.27 25.34
C LYS A 218 -37.54 -2.55 25.57
N LYS A 219 -36.89 -1.64 26.29
CA LYS A 219 -35.54 -1.81 26.84
C LYS A 219 -35.53 -3.07 27.73
N PRO A 220 -34.65 -4.06 27.47
CA PRO A 220 -34.27 -4.99 28.50
C PRO A 220 -33.37 -4.25 29.50
N ASP A 221 -33.75 -4.29 30.76
CA ASP A 221 -33.01 -3.72 31.88
C ASP A 221 -31.76 -4.56 32.20
N ILE A 222 -30.65 -3.83 32.43
CA ILE A 222 -29.35 -4.24 33.01
C ILE A 222 -28.41 -5.05 32.09
N PHE A 223 -27.51 -4.34 31.38
CA PHE A 223 -26.07 -4.64 31.36
C PHE A 223 -25.27 -3.34 31.13
N GLU A 224 -24.31 -3.11 32.01
CA GLU A 224 -23.38 -1.99 32.02
C GLU A 224 -22.33 -2.19 30.91
N GLY A 225 -22.38 -1.41 29.83
CA GLY A 225 -21.38 -1.52 28.78
C GLY A 225 -21.68 -0.70 27.52
N SER A 226 -21.34 0.58 27.52
CA SER A 226 -21.27 1.36 26.28
C SER A 226 -20.26 0.74 25.30
N MET A 227 -20.53 0.86 23.99
CA MET A 227 -19.60 0.45 22.93
C MET A 227 -18.24 1.15 23.15
N ASN A 228 -17.17 0.37 23.21
CA ASN A 228 -15.81 0.89 23.35
C ASN A 228 -15.33 1.39 21.98
N ALA A 229 -15.50 2.69 21.73
CA ALA A 229 -15.18 3.29 20.43
C ALA A 229 -13.70 3.11 20.04
N ARG A 230 -12.77 3.21 21.01
CA ARG A 230 -11.32 3.05 20.79
C ARG A 230 -10.97 1.62 20.37
N ALA A 231 -11.43 0.63 21.15
CA ALA A 231 -11.19 -0.77 20.85
C ALA A 231 -11.90 -1.21 19.55
N SER A 232 -13.12 -0.72 19.32
CA SER A 232 -13.90 -1.05 18.13
C SER A 232 -13.24 -0.53 16.85
N TYR A 233 -12.71 0.70 16.89
CA TYR A 233 -11.98 1.27 15.76
C TYR A 233 -10.70 0.49 15.45
N LEU A 234 -9.92 0.13 16.48
CA LEU A 234 -8.70 -0.65 16.28
C LEU A 234 -8.98 -2.04 15.69
N ALA A 235 -9.90 -2.79 16.29
CA ALA A 235 -10.25 -4.12 15.83
C ALA A 235 -11.01 -4.12 14.49
N GLY A 236 -11.72 -3.04 14.15
CA GLY A 236 -12.61 -2.97 12.99
C GLY A 236 -13.87 -3.82 13.18
N GLN A 237 -14.33 -4.00 14.42
CA GLN A 237 -15.54 -4.73 14.79
C GLN A 237 -16.11 -4.16 16.09
N GLU A 238 -17.35 -4.48 16.43
CA GLU A 238 -17.98 -3.99 17.66
C GLU A 238 -17.38 -4.65 18.91
N VAL A 239 -16.82 -3.81 19.77
CA VAL A 239 -16.25 -4.19 21.08
C VAL A 239 -17.02 -3.46 22.17
N TYR A 240 -17.48 -4.21 23.17
CA TYR A 240 -18.20 -3.67 24.32
C TYR A 240 -17.35 -3.83 25.58
N GLY A 241 -17.52 -2.91 26.54
CA GLY A 241 -16.76 -2.93 27.80
C GLY A 241 -15.26 -2.68 27.64
N GLY A 242 -14.48 -3.08 28.64
CA GLY A 242 -13.02 -3.01 28.59
C GLY A 242 -12.42 -4.02 27.62
N ALA A 243 -11.29 -3.67 27.01
CA ALA A 243 -10.53 -4.58 26.13
C ALA A 243 -9.05 -4.57 26.50
N ILE A 244 -8.40 -5.74 26.47
CA ILE A 244 -6.95 -5.87 26.62
C ILE A 244 -6.31 -6.02 25.25
N MET A 245 -5.31 -5.19 24.96
CA MET A 245 -4.45 -5.30 23.79
C MET A 245 -3.15 -6.01 24.20
N ALA A 246 -2.90 -7.19 23.63
CA ALA A 246 -1.70 -7.97 23.92
C ALA A 246 -1.22 -8.72 22.67
N SER A 247 0.09 -8.96 22.60
CA SER A 247 0.72 -9.82 21.60
C SER A 247 1.12 -11.11 22.29
N ILE A 248 0.18 -12.06 22.39
CA ILE A 248 0.36 -13.33 23.10
C ILE A 248 -0.48 -14.44 22.46
N GLY A 249 0.11 -15.62 22.27
CA GLY A 249 -0.62 -16.77 21.74
C GLY A 249 0.29 -17.86 21.19
N TYR A 250 -0.31 -18.92 20.66
CA TYR A 250 0.44 -20.01 20.02
C TYR A 250 0.62 -19.72 18.52
N THR A 251 1.80 -20.06 17.99
CA THR A 251 2.14 -19.84 16.58
C THR A 251 2.53 -21.15 15.91
N TRP A 252 2.62 -21.15 14.58
CA TRP A 252 3.08 -22.33 13.82
C TRP A 252 4.57 -22.64 14.02
N LYS A 253 5.35 -21.68 14.54
CA LYS A 253 6.82 -21.76 14.60
C LYS A 253 7.33 -22.48 15.84
N SER A 254 6.57 -22.49 16.93
CA SER A 254 6.93 -23.14 18.19
C SER A 254 5.69 -23.68 18.91
N LYS A 255 5.90 -24.73 19.72
CA LYS A 255 4.91 -25.19 20.71
C LYS A 255 4.81 -24.23 21.91
N ASP A 256 5.84 -23.39 22.10
CA ASP A 256 5.88 -22.43 23.19
C ASP A 256 4.91 -21.27 22.97
N LEU A 257 4.50 -20.64 24.07
CA LEU A 257 3.67 -19.45 24.06
C LEU A 257 4.49 -18.27 23.54
N PHE A 258 4.15 -17.79 22.34
CA PHE A 258 4.74 -16.58 21.79
C PHE A 258 4.22 -15.35 22.55
N HIS A 259 5.10 -14.39 22.79
CA HIS A 259 4.75 -13.12 23.40
C HIS A 259 5.66 -11.96 22.94
N GLU A 260 5.11 -10.77 22.90
CA GLU A 260 5.84 -9.51 22.76
C GLU A 260 5.20 -8.44 23.65
N ASP A 261 6.03 -7.56 24.23
CA ASP A 261 5.54 -6.46 25.05
C ASP A 261 4.83 -5.40 24.20
N VAL A 262 3.62 -5.03 24.63
CA VAL A 262 2.82 -3.97 24.00
C VAL A 262 2.83 -2.72 24.88
N PHE A 263 3.42 -1.66 24.36
CA PHE A 263 3.50 -0.36 25.04
C PHE A 263 2.52 0.65 24.44
N LEU A 264 2.29 1.74 25.17
CA LEU A 264 1.41 2.84 24.75
C LEU A 264 1.80 3.43 23.39
N LYS A 265 3.12 3.53 23.10
CA LYS A 265 3.65 3.90 21.78
C LYS A 265 3.11 3.00 20.66
N THR A 266 3.06 1.68 20.89
CA THR A 266 2.58 0.69 19.93
C THR A 266 1.10 0.93 19.61
N TYR A 267 0.28 1.23 20.63
CA TYR A 267 -1.14 1.58 20.44
C TYR A 267 -1.30 2.80 19.51
N TYR A 268 -0.62 3.91 19.81
CA TYR A 268 -0.75 5.12 18.99
C TYR A 268 -0.17 4.97 17.59
N ARG A 269 0.92 4.20 17.43
CA ARG A 269 1.44 3.84 16.10
C ARG A 269 0.43 3.01 15.30
N MET A 270 -0.26 2.06 15.93
CA MET A 270 -1.33 1.30 15.26
C MET A 270 -2.52 2.19 14.88
N LEU A 271 -2.85 3.16 15.72
CA LEU A 271 -3.92 4.13 15.44
C LEU A 271 -3.57 4.99 14.22
N ILE A 272 -2.38 5.61 14.21
CA ILE A 272 -1.87 6.37 13.07
C ILE A 272 -1.80 5.49 11.84
N TYR A 273 -1.37 4.22 11.97
CA TYR A 273 -1.26 3.32 10.82
C TYR A 273 -2.58 3.16 10.06
N LYS A 274 -3.74 3.31 10.72
CA LYS A 274 -5.08 3.29 10.08
C LYS A 274 -5.48 4.59 9.39
N THR A 275 -4.73 5.68 9.56
CA THR A 275 -4.99 6.95 8.86
C THR A 275 -4.43 6.91 7.43
N PRO A 276 -4.97 7.68 6.47
CA PRO A 276 -4.49 7.66 5.08
C PRO A 276 -3.01 8.05 4.91
N SER A 277 -2.50 8.99 5.71
CA SER A 277 -1.09 9.42 5.68
C SER A 277 -0.18 8.66 6.64
N GLY A 278 -0.75 7.87 7.56
CA GLY A 278 -0.01 7.16 8.60
C GLY A 278 1.01 6.15 8.08
N PRO A 279 0.67 5.26 7.12
CA PRO A 279 1.65 4.35 6.55
C PRO A 279 2.85 5.08 5.92
N TYR A 280 2.64 6.26 5.32
CA TYR A 280 3.74 7.09 4.81
C TYR A 280 4.65 7.55 5.95
N LYS A 281 4.09 8.22 6.96
CA LYS A 281 4.81 8.70 8.14
C LYS A 281 5.61 7.58 8.83
N LEU A 282 4.99 6.43 9.07
CA LEU A 282 5.66 5.28 9.69
C LEU A 282 6.74 4.66 8.79
N SER A 283 6.59 4.68 7.46
CA SER A 283 7.62 4.23 6.52
C SER A 283 8.83 5.15 6.45
N ARG A 284 8.64 6.43 6.79
CA ARG A 284 9.68 7.45 6.87
C ARG A 284 10.41 7.45 8.21
N GLU A 285 9.99 6.58 9.14
CA GLU A 285 10.44 6.57 10.54
C GLU A 285 10.32 7.94 11.23
N SER A 286 9.41 8.77 10.74
CA SER A 286 9.16 10.13 11.20
C SER A 286 7.66 10.38 11.16
N THR A 287 7.09 10.52 12.34
CA THR A 287 5.67 10.68 12.59
C THR A 287 5.25 12.14 12.53
N ILE A 288 6.11 13.04 13.02
CA ILE A 288 5.79 14.46 13.13
C ILE A 288 6.41 15.26 11.98
N ALA A 289 7.68 15.01 11.63
CA ALA A 289 8.33 15.81 10.60
C ALA A 289 7.91 15.44 9.18
N ALA A 290 7.70 14.15 8.87
CA ALA A 290 7.28 13.72 7.53
C ALA A 290 5.79 14.03 7.27
N GLU A 291 5.45 14.48 6.06
CA GLU A 291 4.08 14.62 5.60
C GLU A 291 3.88 13.91 4.27
N LEU A 292 2.68 13.33 4.05
CA LEU A 292 2.38 12.68 2.77
C LEU A 292 2.40 13.76 1.66
N PRO A 293 3.31 13.65 0.66
CA PRO A 293 3.42 14.67 -0.37
C PRO A 293 2.12 14.85 -1.15
N VAL A 294 1.86 16.05 -1.64
CA VAL A 294 0.63 16.33 -2.39
C VAL A 294 0.75 16.06 -3.89
N VAL A 295 1.99 15.92 -4.39
CA VAL A 295 2.31 15.67 -5.79
C VAL A 295 3.27 14.49 -5.88
N PHE A 296 3.08 13.64 -6.90
CA PHE A 296 4.03 12.61 -7.29
C PHE A 296 4.77 13.09 -8.54
N THR A 297 6.06 13.42 -8.40
CA THR A 297 6.90 13.93 -9.50
C THR A 297 7.49 12.77 -10.32
N ILE A 298 8.53 12.15 -9.79
CA ILE A 298 9.26 11.02 -10.37
C ILE A 298 9.64 10.03 -9.28
N LYS A 299 9.73 8.75 -9.66
CA LYS A 299 10.05 7.66 -8.73
C LYS A 299 11.36 7.87 -7.97
N SER A 300 12.38 8.51 -8.57
CA SER A 300 13.69 8.74 -7.97
C SER A 300 13.69 9.82 -6.88
N ASN A 301 12.77 10.78 -6.94
CA ASN A 301 12.64 11.84 -5.94
C ASN A 301 11.75 11.40 -4.78
N TRP A 302 10.80 10.50 -5.03
CA TRP A 302 9.93 9.98 -3.98
C TRP A 302 10.75 9.30 -2.86
N ARG A 303 10.29 9.47 -1.63
CA ARG A 303 10.87 8.88 -0.42
C ARG A 303 9.76 8.28 0.43
N GLY A 304 10.04 7.14 1.07
CA GLY A 304 9.05 6.37 1.83
C GLY A 304 8.21 5.44 0.95
N ALA A 305 7.14 4.88 1.53
CA ALA A 305 6.22 3.98 0.85
C ALA A 305 5.53 4.69 -0.33
N PHE A 306 5.31 3.95 -1.42
CA PHE A 306 4.68 4.52 -2.62
C PHE A 306 3.16 4.72 -2.41
N PRO A 307 2.53 5.73 -3.03
CA PRO A 307 1.09 5.99 -2.89
C PRO A 307 0.20 4.76 -3.14
N ARG A 308 0.51 3.96 -4.16
CA ARG A 308 -0.20 2.70 -4.43
C ARG A 308 -0.13 1.72 -3.25
N GLU A 309 1.05 1.56 -2.67
CA GLU A 309 1.28 0.63 -1.55
C GLU A 309 0.56 1.12 -0.29
N ILE A 310 0.58 2.43 -0.05
CA ILE A 310 -0.16 3.07 1.04
C ILE A 310 -1.66 2.85 0.87
N LEU A 311 -2.21 3.09 -0.33
CA LEU A 311 -3.64 2.89 -0.61
C LEU A 311 -4.05 1.42 -0.42
N CYS A 312 -3.28 0.46 -0.94
CA CYS A 312 -3.52 -0.95 -0.70
C CYS A 312 -3.49 -1.29 0.81
N THR A 313 -2.53 -0.75 1.54
CA THR A 313 -2.38 -0.97 2.98
C THR A 313 -3.57 -0.40 3.76
N PHE A 314 -3.97 0.83 3.43
CA PHE A 314 -5.15 1.48 3.99
C PHE A 314 -6.42 0.63 3.75
N CYS A 315 -6.64 0.16 2.51
CA CYS A 315 -7.78 -0.70 2.19
C CYS A 315 -7.77 -1.98 3.04
N ARG A 316 -6.63 -2.66 3.20
CA ARG A 316 -6.54 -3.88 4.04
C ARG A 316 -6.88 -3.62 5.50
N GLN A 317 -6.37 -2.54 6.08
CA GLN A 317 -6.59 -2.19 7.49
C GLN A 317 -8.05 -1.84 7.82
N HIS A 318 -8.75 -1.25 6.85
CA HIS A 318 -10.18 -0.93 6.94
C HIS A 318 -11.07 -2.04 6.41
N ARG A 319 -10.52 -3.23 6.15
CA ARG A 319 -11.24 -4.41 5.66
C ARG A 319 -11.96 -4.17 4.33
N LEU A 320 -11.42 -3.32 3.46
CA LEU A 320 -11.91 -3.09 2.10
C LEU A 320 -11.31 -4.12 1.12
N SER A 321 -11.85 -4.15 -0.10
CA SER A 321 -11.25 -4.92 -1.20
C SER A 321 -9.94 -4.25 -1.68
N GLU A 322 -9.06 -5.02 -2.31
CA GLU A 322 -7.88 -4.43 -2.96
C GLU A 322 -8.34 -3.40 -4.01
N PRO A 323 -7.70 -2.22 -4.07
CA PRO A 323 -8.04 -1.21 -5.06
C PRO A 323 -7.81 -1.75 -6.48
N VAL A 324 -8.76 -1.47 -7.37
CA VAL A 324 -8.71 -1.89 -8.78
C VAL A 324 -8.13 -0.75 -9.61
N PHE A 325 -7.08 -1.05 -10.37
CA PHE A 325 -6.39 -0.10 -11.25
C PHE A 325 -6.68 -0.44 -12.70
N THR A 326 -7.25 0.50 -13.45
CA THR A 326 -7.52 0.36 -14.89
C THR A 326 -6.66 1.36 -15.65
N ILE A 327 -5.88 0.89 -16.63
CA ILE A 327 -4.92 1.72 -17.34
C ILE A 327 -5.36 1.85 -18.79
N SER A 328 -5.44 3.09 -19.27
CA SER A 328 -5.73 3.40 -20.67
C SER A 328 -4.53 4.04 -21.33
N ARG A 329 -4.19 3.54 -22.54
CA ARG A 329 -3.11 4.05 -23.39
C ARG A 329 -3.70 4.87 -24.52
N TYR A 330 -3.20 6.08 -24.72
CA TYR A 330 -3.56 6.94 -25.83
C TYR A 330 -2.31 7.19 -26.69
N PRO A 331 -2.37 6.93 -28.01
CA PRO A 331 -1.33 7.37 -28.90
C PRO A 331 -1.35 8.90 -28.96
N VAL A 332 -0.20 9.55 -28.72
CA VAL A 332 -0.06 10.98 -29.05
C VAL A 332 -0.13 11.08 -30.56
N LYS A 333 -1.28 11.49 -31.10
CA LYS A 333 -1.33 12.05 -32.46
C LYS A 333 -0.29 13.17 -32.49
N ALA A 334 0.62 13.12 -33.47
CA ALA A 334 1.56 14.20 -33.69
C ALA A 334 0.80 15.54 -33.69
N LEU A 335 1.18 16.45 -32.80
CA LEU A 335 0.67 17.81 -32.78
C LEU A 335 1.17 18.52 -34.05
N SER A 336 0.49 18.29 -35.17
CA SER A 336 0.23 19.35 -36.13
C SER A 336 -1.03 20.07 -35.65
N ASP A 337 -0.96 21.40 -35.57
CA ASP A 337 -2.01 22.34 -35.18
C ASP A 337 -2.05 22.73 -33.71
N LEU A 338 -1.08 23.55 -33.31
CA LEU A 338 -1.28 24.75 -32.49
C LEU A 338 -0.04 25.66 -32.64
N SER A 339 0.17 26.18 -33.86
CA SER A 339 1.08 27.30 -34.09
C SER A 339 0.29 28.59 -33.95
N GLY A 340 0.55 29.30 -32.85
CA GLY A 340 0.11 30.68 -32.68
C GLY A 340 0.93 31.61 -33.59
N SER A 341 0.22 32.31 -34.47
CA SER A 341 0.57 33.61 -35.06
C SER A 341 1.88 33.70 -35.85
N GLN A 342 1.79 33.53 -37.19
CA GLN A 342 2.45 34.45 -38.11
C GLN A 342 1.53 34.84 -39.27
N LYS A 343 1.32 36.16 -39.40
CA LYS A 343 0.68 36.84 -40.53
C LYS A 343 1.50 36.65 -41.80
N LYS A 344 0.88 36.23 -42.92
CA LYS A 344 0.95 36.90 -44.24
C LYS A 344 0.10 36.21 -45.32
N LEU A 345 -0.93 36.95 -45.77
CA LEU A 345 -1.41 37.20 -47.14
C LEU A 345 -1.43 36.10 -48.23
N LYS A 346 -2.67 35.69 -48.56
CA LYS A 346 -3.36 35.45 -49.86
C LYS A 346 -2.59 35.02 -51.13
N VAL A 347 -3.15 34.01 -51.83
CA VAL A 347 -3.73 33.98 -53.21
C VAL A 347 -4.15 32.51 -53.52
N THR A 348 -5.45 32.16 -53.56
CA THR A 348 -6.28 31.72 -54.75
C THR A 348 -5.63 30.63 -55.63
N GLU A 349 -6.23 29.51 -56.06
CA GLU A 349 -7.62 29.15 -56.46
C GLU A 349 -7.72 27.62 -56.69
N LEU A 350 -8.91 27.02 -56.45
CA LEU A 350 -9.65 25.91 -57.15
C LEU A 350 -8.88 24.68 -57.73
N THR A 351 -9.27 23.41 -57.58
CA THR A 351 -10.56 22.75 -57.96
C THR A 351 -10.73 21.36 -57.31
N GLU A 352 -11.98 20.87 -57.41
CA GLU A 352 -12.64 19.72 -56.81
C GLU A 352 -12.37 18.33 -57.45
N ASP A 353 -13.00 17.32 -56.82
CA ASP A 353 -13.42 15.97 -57.30
C ASP A 353 -12.40 14.82 -57.19
N THR A 354 -12.71 13.59 -56.76
CA THR A 354 -13.94 12.84 -56.38
C THR A 354 -13.49 11.47 -55.82
N GLY A 355 -14.35 10.76 -55.07
CA GLY A 355 -14.47 9.30 -55.23
C GLY A 355 -14.06 8.35 -54.08
N HIS A 356 -15.08 7.73 -53.49
CA HIS A 356 -15.18 6.73 -52.43
C HIS A 356 -14.35 5.41 -52.46
N ALA A 357 -13.97 4.99 -51.23
CA ALA A 357 -14.22 3.72 -50.52
C ALA A 357 -13.40 2.42 -50.76
N ASN A 358 -12.94 1.88 -49.60
CA ASN A 358 -12.65 0.49 -49.18
C ASN A 358 -11.66 -0.34 -50.03
N GLU A 359 -10.72 -1.13 -49.50
CA GLU A 359 -10.68 -1.93 -48.27
C GLU A 359 -9.24 -2.44 -48.01
N ASN A 360 -8.86 -2.55 -46.74
CA ASN A 360 -7.94 -3.53 -46.13
C ASN A 360 -6.68 -4.01 -46.88
N ALA A 361 -5.51 -3.54 -46.41
CA ALA A 361 -4.31 -4.39 -46.36
C ALA A 361 -3.45 -3.98 -45.16
N ALA A 362 -3.37 -4.89 -44.19
CA ALA A 362 -2.42 -4.82 -43.08
C ALA A 362 -1.00 -4.78 -43.63
N ASN A 363 -0.18 -3.83 -43.16
CA ASN A 363 1.27 -3.96 -43.27
C ASN A 363 1.94 -3.49 -41.99
N HIS A 364 2.35 -4.51 -41.24
CA HIS A 364 3.37 -4.44 -40.21
C HIS A 364 4.71 -4.01 -40.81
N GLY A 365 5.41 -3.15 -40.09
CA GLY A 365 6.83 -2.88 -40.28
C GLY A 365 7.11 -1.40 -40.32
N ASP A 366 7.26 -0.77 -39.14
CA ASP A 366 8.14 0.38 -38.86
C ASP A 366 7.98 0.87 -37.39
N ASP A 367 7.84 -0.04 -36.42
CA ASP A 367 7.33 0.32 -35.08
C ASP A 367 8.31 0.13 -33.91
N GLU A 368 9.64 0.11 -34.15
CA GLU A 368 10.62 -0.07 -33.05
C GLU A 368 11.67 1.05 -32.88
N ASN A 369 11.69 2.07 -33.73
CA ASN A 369 12.42 3.33 -33.45
C ASN A 369 11.48 4.53 -33.19
N LEU A 370 10.19 4.24 -33.09
CA LEU A 370 9.17 5.14 -32.60
C LEU A 370 8.49 4.42 -31.44
N GLU A 371 9.18 4.27 -30.29
CA GLU A 371 8.47 4.21 -29.01
C GLU A 371 7.75 5.55 -28.85
N SER A 372 6.66 5.66 -29.60
CA SER A 372 5.80 6.81 -29.72
C SER A 372 5.40 7.21 -28.32
N MET A 373 5.64 8.48 -27.97
CA MET A 373 5.24 9.12 -26.72
C MET A 373 3.81 8.71 -26.37
N SER A 374 3.64 7.62 -25.65
CA SER A 374 2.35 7.06 -25.32
C SER A 374 1.96 7.67 -24.01
N LYS A 375 0.79 8.32 -23.99
CA LYS A 375 0.25 8.93 -22.79
C LYS A 375 -0.65 7.91 -22.11
N PHE A 376 -0.40 7.66 -20.84
CA PHE A 376 -1.18 6.77 -20.00
C PHE A 376 -2.12 7.57 -19.11
N ARG A 377 -3.28 7.00 -18.80
CA ARG A 377 -4.13 7.41 -17.68
C ARG A 377 -4.44 6.20 -16.83
N CYS A 378 -4.62 6.40 -15.53
CA CYS A 378 -4.99 5.33 -14.60
C CYS A 378 -6.25 5.72 -13.84
N GLU A 379 -7.28 4.90 -13.92
CA GLU A 379 -8.47 4.97 -13.09
C GLU A 379 -8.29 4.04 -11.87
N VAL A 380 -8.70 4.50 -10.69
CA VAL A 380 -8.64 3.74 -9.44
C VAL A 380 -10.04 3.60 -8.85
N LYS A 381 -10.43 2.37 -8.48
CA LYS A 381 -11.69 2.09 -7.77
C LYS A 381 -11.41 1.45 -6.41
N VAL A 382 -12.06 1.96 -5.37
CA VAL A 382 -12.05 1.39 -4.02
C VAL A 382 -13.43 0.82 -3.72
N LEU A 383 -13.47 -0.45 -3.36
CA LEU A 383 -14.69 -1.25 -3.20
C LEU A 383 -14.79 -1.82 -1.77
N SER A 384 -16.02 -2.01 -1.29
CA SER A 384 -16.29 -2.79 -0.07
C SER A 384 -15.99 -4.29 -0.30
N LYS A 385 -16.03 -5.10 0.77
CA LYS A 385 -15.94 -6.57 0.62
C LYS A 385 -17.11 -7.15 -0.18
N LEU A 386 -18.29 -6.53 -0.03
CA LEU A 386 -19.51 -6.85 -0.77
C LEU A 386 -19.52 -6.28 -2.19
N GLN A 387 -18.39 -5.77 -2.70
CA GLN A 387 -18.23 -5.18 -4.03
C GLN A 387 -19.00 -3.87 -4.27
N ASP A 388 -19.42 -3.18 -3.21
CA ASP A 388 -20.02 -1.85 -3.32
C ASP A 388 -18.96 -0.80 -3.65
N LEU A 389 -19.25 0.08 -4.62
CA LEU A 389 -18.34 1.18 -4.97
C LEU A 389 -18.35 2.26 -3.88
N ILE A 390 -17.16 2.53 -3.32
CA ILE A 390 -16.97 3.57 -2.30
C ILE A 390 -16.36 4.82 -2.93
N LEU A 391 -15.26 4.64 -3.66
CA LEU A 391 -14.52 5.72 -4.33
C LEU A 391 -14.11 5.33 -5.75
N GLN A 392 -14.12 6.29 -6.65
CA GLN A 392 -13.60 6.18 -8.01
C GLN A 392 -12.81 7.44 -8.33
N CYS A 393 -11.53 7.31 -8.67
CA CYS A 393 -10.69 8.41 -9.13
C CYS A 393 -10.35 8.21 -10.61
N SER A 394 -10.55 9.25 -11.41
CA SER A 394 -10.26 9.23 -12.85
C SER A 394 -9.52 10.51 -13.25
N PRO A 395 -8.21 10.60 -12.94
CA PRO A 395 -7.40 11.78 -13.22
C PRO A 395 -7.46 12.17 -14.70
N LYS A 396 -7.65 13.47 -14.98
CA LYS A 396 -7.61 14.00 -16.35
C LYS A 396 -6.18 14.08 -16.91
N ASP A 397 -5.20 14.21 -16.02
CA ASP A 397 -3.79 14.30 -16.37
C ASP A 397 -3.28 12.98 -16.95
N SER A 398 -2.34 13.06 -17.89
CA SER A 398 -1.72 11.90 -18.52
C SER A 398 -0.23 11.84 -18.22
N CYS A 399 0.30 10.65 -17.99
CA CYS A 399 1.72 10.44 -17.69
C CYS A 399 2.42 9.73 -18.85
N ARG A 400 3.74 9.89 -18.93
CA ARG A 400 4.56 9.18 -19.93
C ARG A 400 4.85 7.75 -19.54
N LYS A 401 4.93 7.47 -18.23
CA LYS A 401 5.15 6.14 -17.68
C LYS A 401 3.87 5.65 -17.03
N GLU A 402 3.54 4.39 -17.26
CA GLU A 402 2.41 3.72 -16.65
C GLU A 402 2.47 3.77 -15.11
N THR A 403 3.65 3.50 -14.55
CA THR A 403 3.85 3.46 -13.10
C THR A 403 3.52 4.79 -12.44
N ASP A 404 3.96 5.91 -13.02
CA ASP A 404 3.79 7.24 -12.44
C ASP A 404 2.30 7.62 -12.40
N CYS A 405 1.54 7.16 -13.39
CA CYS A 405 0.09 7.36 -13.44
C CYS A 405 -0.65 6.58 -12.36
N ILE A 406 -0.23 5.33 -12.09
CA ILE A 406 -0.79 4.56 -10.97
C ILE A 406 -0.50 5.27 -9.64
N GLN A 407 0.73 5.78 -9.45
CA GLN A 407 1.10 6.46 -8.21
C GLN A 407 0.35 7.79 -8.04
N ASN A 408 0.24 8.60 -9.09
CA ASN A 408 -0.47 9.88 -9.03
C ASN A 408 -1.98 9.66 -8.75
N ALA A 409 -2.63 8.72 -9.44
CA ALA A 409 -4.02 8.40 -9.19
C ALA A 409 -4.27 7.89 -7.76
N SER A 410 -3.37 7.04 -7.24
CA SER A 410 -3.41 6.58 -5.86
C SER A 410 -3.24 7.74 -4.87
N LEU A 411 -2.36 8.69 -5.18
CA LEU A 411 -2.10 9.85 -4.33
C LEU A 411 -3.31 10.78 -4.26
N LYS A 412 -3.99 11.05 -5.39
CA LYS A 412 -5.24 11.83 -5.40
C LYS A 412 -6.32 11.21 -4.48
N VAL A 413 -6.48 9.89 -4.51
CA VAL A 413 -7.39 9.16 -3.59
C VAL A 413 -6.96 9.35 -2.12
N LEU A 414 -5.67 9.19 -1.82
CA LEU A 414 -5.14 9.36 -0.47
C LEU A 414 -5.26 10.79 0.06
N SER A 415 -5.05 11.80 -0.79
CA SER A 415 -5.22 13.21 -0.44
C SER A 415 -6.67 13.56 -0.12
N TRP A 416 -7.61 13.03 -0.90
CA TRP A 416 -9.04 13.18 -0.62
C TRP A 416 -9.42 12.50 0.70
N LEU A 417 -9.00 11.26 0.90
CA LEU A 417 -9.21 10.53 2.16
C LEU A 417 -8.59 11.25 3.36
N SER A 418 -7.39 11.80 3.21
CA SER A 418 -6.72 12.56 4.28
C SER A 418 -7.54 13.77 4.70
N SER A 419 -8.13 14.49 3.72
CA SER A 419 -9.00 15.64 3.99
C SER A 419 -10.30 15.22 4.70
N TYR A 420 -10.89 14.08 4.30
CA TYR A 420 -12.09 13.54 4.96
C TYR A 420 -11.82 13.10 6.40
N PHE A 421 -10.66 12.48 6.67
CA PHE A 421 -10.29 12.02 8.01
C PHE A 421 -9.90 13.16 8.96
N GLN A 422 -9.53 14.34 8.44
CA GLN A 422 -9.26 15.54 9.25
C GLN A 422 -10.55 16.18 9.79
N ASP A 423 -11.64 16.14 9.03
CA ASP A 423 -12.93 16.71 9.46
C ASP A 423 -14.12 15.89 8.95
N PHE A 424 -14.62 14.99 9.79
CA PHE A 424 -15.81 14.19 9.48
C PHE A 424 -17.12 15.00 9.46
N ASN A 425 -17.13 16.22 10.00
CA ASN A 425 -18.32 17.10 10.00
C ASN A 425 -18.32 18.07 8.81
N MET A 426 -17.41 17.89 7.86
CA MET A 426 -17.29 18.74 6.68
C MET A 426 -18.61 18.76 5.89
N PRO A 427 -19.15 19.95 5.52
CA PRO A 427 -20.34 20.05 4.69
C PRO A 427 -20.19 19.32 3.35
N LEU A 428 -21.27 18.72 2.87
CA LEU A 428 -21.25 17.92 1.64
C LEU A 428 -20.83 18.75 0.42
N GLU A 429 -21.14 20.05 0.38
CA GLU A 429 -20.71 20.95 -0.70
C GLU A 429 -19.17 21.07 -0.76
N LYS A 430 -18.52 21.16 0.40
CA LYS A 430 -17.05 21.26 0.50
C LYS A 430 -16.38 19.92 0.20
N LEU A 431 -16.99 18.80 0.58
CA LEU A 431 -16.50 17.47 0.19
C LEU A 431 -16.58 17.25 -1.33
N ASN A 432 -17.67 17.68 -1.96
CA ASN A 432 -17.82 17.61 -3.41
C ASN A 432 -16.82 18.50 -4.14
N SER A 433 -16.57 19.73 -3.67
CA SER A 433 -15.58 20.61 -4.30
C SER A 433 -14.15 20.06 -4.21
N LEU A 434 -13.78 19.43 -3.09
CA LEU A 434 -12.51 18.71 -2.96
C LEU A 434 -12.44 17.48 -3.88
N ALA A 435 -13.55 16.75 -4.00
CA ALA A 435 -13.64 15.59 -4.88
C ALA A 435 -13.46 15.99 -6.35
N ASP A 436 -14.11 17.07 -6.79
CA ASP A 436 -13.99 17.61 -8.15
C ASP A 436 -12.57 18.09 -8.45
N ALA A 437 -11.90 18.75 -7.49
CA ALA A 437 -10.51 19.20 -7.64
C ALA A 437 -9.51 18.04 -7.81
N LEU A 438 -9.82 16.86 -7.26
CA LEU A 438 -8.99 15.66 -7.30
C LEU A 438 -9.47 14.60 -8.30
N ASP A 439 -10.47 14.92 -9.13
CA ASP A 439 -11.13 13.99 -10.06
C ASP A 439 -11.63 12.70 -9.36
N VAL A 440 -12.16 12.83 -8.13
CA VAL A 440 -12.71 11.75 -7.31
C VAL A 440 -14.24 11.80 -7.32
N LYS A 441 -14.87 10.64 -7.39
CA LYS A 441 -16.31 10.41 -7.14
C LYS A 441 -16.45 9.49 -5.94
N PHE A 442 -17.43 9.75 -5.08
CA PHE A 442 -17.65 8.97 -3.85
C PHE A 442 -19.13 8.71 -3.59
N ASN A 443 -19.42 7.65 -2.84
CA ASN A 443 -20.77 7.37 -2.33
C ASN A 443 -20.81 7.65 -0.80
N PRO A 444 -21.53 8.69 -0.33
CA PRO A 444 -21.57 9.05 1.08
C PRO A 444 -22.11 7.95 2.00
N GLN A 445 -23.12 7.18 1.55
CA GLN A 445 -23.74 6.14 2.37
C GLN A 445 -22.79 4.96 2.60
N HIS A 446 -22.12 4.52 1.54
CA HIS A 446 -21.11 3.46 1.64
C HIS A 446 -19.92 3.93 2.48
N LEU A 447 -19.47 5.19 2.29
CA LEU A 447 -18.38 5.76 3.08
C LEU A 447 -18.69 5.76 4.59
N LEU A 448 -19.86 6.26 4.98
CA LEU A 448 -20.30 6.29 6.38
C LEU A 448 -20.41 4.88 6.98
N ARG A 449 -20.90 3.91 6.19
CA ARG A 449 -21.04 2.52 6.64
C ARG A 449 -19.69 1.87 6.90
N GLU A 450 -18.75 1.98 5.97
CA GLU A 450 -17.42 1.33 6.09
C GLU A 450 -16.54 2.03 7.14
N PHE A 451 -16.66 3.34 7.33
CA PHE A 451 -15.87 4.11 8.30
C PHE A 451 -16.60 4.43 9.61
N LYS A 452 -17.71 3.73 9.92
CA LYS A 452 -18.56 3.99 11.09
C LYS A 452 -17.80 4.04 12.42
N PHE A 453 -16.82 3.16 12.62
CA PHE A 453 -16.05 3.11 13.86
C PHE A 453 -15.07 4.28 13.99
N CYS A 454 -14.52 4.75 12.87
CA CYS A 454 -13.66 5.92 12.83
C CYS A 454 -14.46 7.17 13.21
N LEU A 455 -15.64 7.33 12.60
CA LEU A 455 -16.57 8.40 12.91
C LEU A 455 -17.00 8.37 14.39
N ALA A 456 -17.34 7.19 14.92
CA ALA A 456 -17.71 7.03 16.32
C ALA A 456 -16.57 7.43 17.27
N MET A 457 -15.32 7.11 16.94
CA MET A 457 -14.15 7.56 17.72
C MET A 457 -13.99 9.09 17.66
N TYR A 458 -14.06 9.68 16.46
CA TYR A 458 -13.89 11.12 16.24
C TYR A 458 -14.96 11.96 16.96
N LEU A 459 -16.25 11.62 16.79
CA LEU A 459 -17.36 12.36 17.42
C LEU A 459 -17.26 12.32 18.95
N ASN A 460 -16.77 11.21 19.48
CA ASN A 460 -16.55 11.01 20.89
C ASN A 460 -15.37 11.84 21.43
N GLN A 461 -14.26 11.91 20.70
CA GLN A 461 -13.15 12.82 21.04
C GLN A 461 -13.61 14.28 21.07
N GLN A 462 -14.40 14.73 20.09
CA GLN A 462 -14.94 16.10 20.08
C GLN A 462 -15.84 16.39 21.29
N ARG A 463 -16.63 15.42 21.76
CA ARG A 463 -17.47 15.58 22.96
C ARG A 463 -16.63 15.73 24.22
N THR A 464 -15.56 14.96 24.37
CA THR A 464 -14.64 15.07 25.51
C THR A 464 -13.91 16.42 25.51
N ILE A 465 -13.46 16.90 24.34
CA ILE A 465 -12.85 18.23 24.21
C ILE A 465 -13.84 19.33 24.63
N LYS A 466 -15.09 19.28 24.13
CA LYS A 466 -16.14 20.24 24.52
C LYS A 466 -16.51 20.17 26.00
N ALA A 467 -16.49 18.99 26.61
CA ALA A 467 -16.77 18.81 28.04
C ALA A 467 -15.63 19.32 28.93
N ASN A 468 -14.38 19.13 28.53
CA ASN A 468 -13.20 19.62 29.26
C ASN A 468 -12.99 21.13 29.07
N ASN A 469 -13.42 21.70 27.95
CA ASN A 469 -13.38 23.14 27.68
C ASN A 469 -14.53 23.93 28.33
N CYS A 470 -15.25 23.35 29.29
CA CYS A 470 -16.26 24.07 30.11
C CYS A 470 -15.63 24.93 31.23
N VAL A 471 -14.34 25.25 31.08
CA VAL A 471 -13.67 26.37 31.74
C VAL A 471 -13.44 27.40 30.64
N ASP A 472 -14.11 28.55 30.71
CA ASP A 472 -14.02 29.64 29.73
C ASP A 472 -12.55 30.03 29.47
N VAL A 473 -11.96 29.47 28.43
CA VAL A 473 -10.78 30.05 27.77
C VAL A 473 -11.34 30.95 26.68
N PRO A 474 -11.16 32.28 26.76
CA PRO A 474 -11.65 33.18 25.73
C PRO A 474 -11.09 32.75 24.39
N GLN A 475 -11.95 32.58 23.38
CA GLN A 475 -11.55 32.60 21.99
C GLN A 475 -10.89 33.96 21.72
N ALA A 476 -9.56 34.00 21.84
CA ALA A 476 -8.77 35.11 21.35
C ALA A 476 -8.81 35.07 19.83
N ILE A 477 -9.70 35.87 19.27
CA ILE A 477 -9.55 36.41 17.92
C ILE A 477 -8.30 37.30 17.98
N GLY A 478 -7.22 36.85 17.35
CA GLY A 478 -5.94 37.54 17.28
C GLY A 478 -5.04 36.88 16.25
N GLU A 479 -5.15 37.36 15.01
CA GLU A 479 -4.18 37.08 13.95
C GLU A 479 -2.78 37.54 14.41
N HIS A 480 -1.77 36.68 14.18
CA HIS A 480 -0.34 36.86 14.47
C HIS A 480 0.15 36.61 15.91
N GLU A 481 0.45 35.34 16.26
CA GLU A 481 1.26 35.00 17.44
C GLU A 481 2.57 34.28 17.06
N ASN A 482 3.67 35.04 17.07
CA ASN A 482 5.08 34.66 17.32
C ASN A 482 5.66 33.37 16.69
N TYR A 483 5.65 33.24 15.36
CA TYR A 483 6.61 32.37 14.67
C TYR A 483 8.00 33.04 14.66
N LEU A 484 8.76 32.91 15.75
CA LEU A 484 10.10 33.48 15.86
C LEU A 484 11.14 32.48 15.32
N LEU A 485 11.36 32.52 14.01
CA LEU A 485 12.38 31.73 13.34
C LEU A 485 13.76 32.36 13.56
N ARG A 486 14.65 31.63 14.23
CA ARG A 486 16.06 32.01 14.40
C ARG A 486 16.93 31.14 13.52
N ILE A 487 17.69 31.74 12.61
CA ILE A 487 18.65 31.05 11.75
C ILE A 487 20.06 31.42 12.20
N GLU A 488 20.94 30.42 12.28
CA GLU A 488 22.34 30.55 12.67
C GLU A 488 23.26 29.85 11.68
N GLY A 489 24.51 30.29 11.63
CA GLY A 489 25.56 29.70 10.79
C GLY A 489 25.85 30.50 9.52
N PRO A 490 27.01 30.21 8.88
CA PRO A 490 27.47 30.94 7.70
C PRO A 490 26.60 30.63 6.48
N GLU A 491 26.30 31.64 5.67
CA GLU A 491 25.58 31.47 4.40
C GLU A 491 26.52 30.88 3.34
N SER A 492 26.18 29.69 2.84
CA SER A 492 26.95 29.03 1.76
C SER A 492 26.49 29.43 0.35
N GLY A 493 25.33 30.06 0.23
CA GLY A 493 24.69 30.41 -1.05
C GLY A 493 24.01 29.25 -1.78
N ILE A 494 24.09 28.02 -1.25
CA ILE A 494 23.42 26.83 -1.80
C ILE A 494 22.08 26.67 -1.10
N CYS A 495 21.00 27.07 -1.77
CA CYS A 495 19.63 27.02 -1.26
C CYS A 495 18.80 25.98 -2.04
N PRO A 496 17.77 25.37 -1.41
CA PRO A 496 16.88 24.43 -2.08
C PRO A 496 15.99 25.11 -3.12
N SER A 497 15.72 24.40 -4.22
CA SER A 497 14.76 24.79 -5.27
C SER A 497 13.66 23.74 -5.42
N ASN A 498 12.51 24.11 -6.01
CA ASN A 498 11.42 23.15 -6.18
C ASN A 498 11.85 21.94 -7.01
N GLY A 499 11.55 20.74 -6.51
CA GLY A 499 11.98 19.46 -7.11
C GLY A 499 13.40 19.02 -6.73
N SER A 500 14.14 19.84 -5.97
CA SER A 500 15.41 19.44 -5.37
C SER A 500 15.18 18.47 -4.21
N LEU A 501 16.21 17.68 -3.88
CA LEU A 501 16.22 16.85 -2.68
C LEU A 501 17.01 17.57 -1.59
N ALA A 502 16.31 18.02 -0.56
CA ALA A 502 16.91 18.62 0.63
C ALA A 502 17.16 17.52 1.67
N CYS A 503 18.32 17.54 2.31
CA CYS A 503 18.68 16.63 3.39
C CYS A 503 18.94 17.43 4.67
N ILE A 504 18.20 17.11 5.73
CA ILE A 504 18.27 17.81 7.01
C ILE A 504 18.64 16.87 8.16
N CYS A 505 19.31 17.41 9.18
CA CYS A 505 19.35 16.86 10.53
C CYS A 505 18.31 17.62 11.36
N TYR A 506 17.45 16.95 12.12
CA TYR A 506 16.48 17.63 12.96
C TYR A 506 16.26 16.96 14.31
N SER A 507 15.79 17.75 15.27
CA SER A 507 15.20 17.28 16.52
C SER A 507 13.94 18.10 16.83
N ALA A 508 12.92 17.42 17.32
CA ALA A 508 11.64 17.98 17.73
C ALA A 508 11.41 17.62 19.21
N CYS A 509 11.28 18.65 20.05
CA CYS A 509 11.17 18.51 21.49
C CYS A 509 9.89 19.16 22.01
N LEU A 510 9.19 18.45 22.89
CA LEU A 510 8.07 19.00 23.64
C LEU A 510 8.61 19.92 24.74
N VAL A 511 8.16 21.17 24.75
CA VAL A 511 8.55 22.18 25.74
C VAL A 511 7.30 22.75 26.42
N THR A 512 7.40 23.00 27.72
CA THR A 512 6.30 23.64 28.48
C THR A 512 6.53 25.14 28.60
N GLU A 513 5.47 25.96 28.54
CA GLU A 513 5.62 27.43 28.63
C GLU A 513 6.05 27.91 30.03
N VAL A 514 5.77 27.12 31.08
CA VAL A 514 5.92 27.52 32.49
C VAL A 514 7.15 26.87 33.16
N GLY A 515 7.69 25.80 32.58
CA GLY A 515 8.85 25.08 33.11
C GLY A 515 9.90 24.83 32.03
N ASP A 516 11.18 24.86 32.42
CA ASP A 516 12.33 24.58 31.54
C ASP A 516 12.47 23.07 31.22
N THR A 517 11.35 22.34 31.25
CA THR A 517 11.29 20.90 30.97
C THR A 517 11.18 20.68 29.47
N LYS A 518 12.19 20.01 28.93
CA LYS A 518 12.29 19.65 27.52
C LYS A 518 12.31 18.14 27.37
N GLU A 519 11.38 17.59 26.59
CA GLU A 519 11.33 16.16 26.29
C GLU A 519 11.54 15.93 24.80
N LEU A 520 12.52 15.11 24.45
CA LEU A 520 12.79 14.75 23.06
C LEU A 520 11.71 13.80 22.54
N ILE A 521 10.99 14.22 21.51
CA ILE A 521 9.90 13.44 20.91
C ILE A 521 10.39 12.68 19.67
N GLU A 522 11.08 13.36 18.77
CA GLU A 522 11.54 12.80 17.49
C GLU A 522 12.85 13.46 17.06
N SER A 523 13.76 12.71 16.45
CA SER A 523 15.00 13.24 15.88
C SER A 523 15.51 12.35 14.76
N ALA A 524 16.14 12.94 13.76
CA ALA A 524 16.85 12.22 12.71
C ALA A 524 18.13 12.95 12.33
N TYR A 525 19.22 12.19 12.15
CA TYR A 525 20.50 12.74 11.71
C TYR A 525 20.53 13.04 10.22
N GLU A 526 19.87 12.20 9.41
CA GLU A 526 19.79 12.36 7.97
C GLU A 526 18.36 12.11 7.53
N PHE A 527 17.70 13.15 7.05
CA PHE A 527 16.32 13.08 6.59
C PHE A 527 16.19 13.80 5.25
N GLU A 528 16.10 13.03 4.17
CA GLU A 528 15.96 13.54 2.81
C GLU A 528 14.49 13.72 2.40
N PHE A 529 14.12 14.84 1.82
CA PHE A 529 12.78 15.05 1.29
C PHE A 529 12.80 15.89 0.02
N GLU A 530 11.77 15.73 -0.81
CA GLU A 530 11.59 16.54 -2.01
C GLU A 530 11.01 17.91 -1.63
N PHE A 531 11.78 18.95 -1.93
CA PHE A 531 11.41 20.32 -1.63
C PHE A 531 10.35 20.83 -2.62
N GLY A 532 9.29 21.46 -2.11
CA GLY A 532 8.16 21.95 -2.89
C GLY A 532 7.05 20.93 -3.10
N ALA A 533 7.23 19.67 -2.67
CA ALA A 533 6.22 18.62 -2.75
C ALA A 533 5.34 18.51 -1.49
N ARG A 534 5.61 19.32 -0.46
CA ARG A 534 5.02 19.21 0.89
C ARG A 534 5.27 17.86 1.54
N ALA A 535 6.49 17.35 1.39
CA ALA A 535 6.92 16.06 1.93
C ALA A 535 7.28 16.10 3.43
N VAL A 536 7.26 17.30 4.03
CA VAL A 536 7.52 17.54 5.45
C VAL A 536 6.50 18.51 6.04
N ASN A 537 6.50 18.64 7.37
CA ASN A 537 5.72 19.63 8.08
C ASN A 537 5.91 21.03 7.44
N PRO A 538 4.83 21.79 7.18
CA PRO A 538 4.91 23.08 6.49
C PRO A 538 5.87 24.10 7.15
N HIS A 539 5.99 24.08 8.48
CA HIS A 539 6.91 24.96 9.19
C HIS A 539 8.37 24.58 8.94
N VAL A 540 8.66 23.26 8.86
CA VAL A 540 9.98 22.75 8.49
C VAL A 540 10.35 23.16 7.07
N GLU A 541 9.44 23.00 6.10
CA GLU A 541 9.69 23.39 4.71
C GLU A 541 9.92 24.91 4.58
N THR A 542 9.14 25.72 5.32
CA THR A 542 9.26 27.19 5.36
C THR A 542 10.59 27.65 5.97
N ALA A 543 11.08 26.95 7.01
CA ALA A 543 12.39 27.22 7.58
C ALA A 543 13.50 26.86 6.60
N VAL A 544 13.45 25.67 6.00
CA VAL A 544 14.45 25.19 5.03
C VAL A 544 14.52 26.07 3.78
N ALA A 545 13.39 26.65 3.35
CA ALA A 545 13.33 27.62 2.25
C ALA A 545 14.17 28.89 2.48
N GLN A 546 14.45 29.24 3.74
CA GLN A 546 15.22 30.42 4.15
C GLN A 546 16.67 30.08 4.55
N MET A 547 17.05 28.82 4.45
CA MET A 547 18.37 28.33 4.85
C MET A 547 19.24 28.03 3.63
N SER A 548 20.55 28.14 3.83
CA SER A 548 21.58 27.58 2.95
C SER A 548 22.28 26.40 3.63
N VAL A 549 22.93 25.55 2.84
CA VAL A 549 23.64 24.37 3.35
C VAL A 549 24.65 24.78 4.43
N GLY A 550 24.58 24.12 5.59
CA GLY A 550 25.40 24.38 6.77
C GLY A 550 24.73 25.24 7.85
N GLN A 551 23.61 25.91 7.54
CA GLN A 551 22.86 26.70 8.53
C GLN A 551 21.95 25.82 9.38
N SER A 552 21.63 26.33 10.57
CA SER A 552 20.67 25.75 11.51
C SER A 552 19.53 26.72 11.79
N ALA A 553 18.31 26.20 11.94
CA ALA A 553 17.11 26.95 12.26
C ALA A 553 16.46 26.41 13.53
N PHE A 554 15.96 27.33 14.36
CA PHE A 554 15.27 27.07 15.60
C PHE A 554 13.94 27.80 15.59
N PHE A 555 12.85 27.08 15.86
CA PHE A 555 11.51 27.67 15.89
C PHE A 555 10.54 26.83 16.73
N LEU A 556 9.49 27.48 17.21
CA LEU A 556 8.40 26.86 17.95
C LEU A 556 7.17 26.75 17.06
N VAL A 557 6.46 25.64 17.17
CA VAL A 557 5.17 25.43 16.51
C VAL A 557 4.12 24.98 17.51
N ASP A 558 2.87 25.21 17.14
CA ASP A 558 1.73 24.68 17.88
C ASP A 558 1.74 23.15 17.86
N LEU A 559 1.16 22.59 18.93
CA LEU A 559 1.17 21.17 19.15
C LEU A 559 0.35 20.45 18.05
N PRO A 560 0.91 19.47 17.31
CA PRO A 560 0.12 18.62 16.43
C PRO A 560 -0.84 17.73 17.25
N SER A 561 -1.64 16.91 16.58
CA SER A 561 -2.56 16.01 17.29
C SER A 561 -1.82 15.14 18.31
N GLN A 562 -2.46 14.95 19.47
CA GLN A 562 -1.88 14.21 20.58
C GLN A 562 -1.45 12.78 20.16
N GLU A 563 -2.21 12.14 19.27
CA GLU A 563 -1.89 10.82 18.74
C GLU A 563 -0.54 10.79 17.99
N LEU A 564 -0.23 11.82 17.19
CA LEU A 564 1.03 11.92 16.46
C LEU A 564 2.21 12.01 17.42
N ILE A 565 2.08 12.80 18.49
CA ILE A 565 3.14 12.96 19.50
C ILE A 565 3.36 11.68 20.26
N LEU A 566 2.29 11.05 20.76
CA LEU A 566 2.41 9.85 21.57
C LEU A 566 2.92 8.64 20.78
N ALA A 567 2.73 8.62 19.46
CA ALA A 567 3.33 7.61 18.59
C ALA A 567 4.81 7.86 18.25
N ALA A 568 5.24 9.12 18.28
CA ALA A 568 6.61 9.55 18.04
C ALA A 568 7.47 9.36 19.31
N ALA A 569 6.95 9.83 20.44
CA ALA A 569 7.63 9.89 21.73
C ALA A 569 8.27 8.56 22.13
N ASN A 570 9.44 8.63 22.76
CA ASN A 570 10.09 7.43 23.32
C ASN A 570 9.39 6.99 24.62
N ASP A 571 8.95 7.94 25.44
CA ASP A 571 8.13 7.69 26.62
C ASP A 571 6.75 8.34 26.46
N SER A 572 5.82 7.61 25.85
CA SER A 572 4.46 8.11 25.62
C SER A 572 3.72 8.43 26.93
N ALA A 573 4.06 7.78 28.05
CA ALA A 573 3.37 8.03 29.32
C ALA A 573 3.79 9.38 29.92
N ARG A 574 5.09 9.69 29.87
CA ARG A 574 5.64 10.98 30.28
C ARG A 574 5.15 12.12 29.38
N ALA A 575 5.21 11.95 28.06
CA ALA A 575 4.68 12.93 27.11
C ALA A 575 3.19 13.21 27.34
N LEU A 576 2.38 12.16 27.58
CA LEU A 576 0.96 12.30 27.92
C LEU A 576 0.76 13.11 29.21
N SER A 577 1.52 12.81 30.25
CA SER A 577 1.47 13.53 31.52
C SER A 577 1.79 15.02 31.35
N LEU A 578 2.79 15.36 30.52
CA LEU A 578 3.16 16.75 30.25
C LEU A 578 2.05 17.50 29.50
N ILE A 579 1.51 16.89 28.44
CA ILE A 579 0.43 17.48 27.62
C ILE A 579 -0.82 17.73 28.48
N ASN A 580 -1.16 16.82 29.38
CA ASN A 580 -2.33 16.96 30.25
C ASN A 580 -2.15 17.99 31.38
N SER A 581 -0.90 18.30 31.76
CA SER A 581 -0.61 19.15 32.93
C SER A 581 -0.22 20.59 32.58
N ASN A 582 0.26 20.85 31.36
CA ASN A 582 0.83 22.13 30.96
C ASN A 582 0.43 22.53 29.54
N ILE A 583 0.46 23.83 29.25
CA ILE A 583 0.44 24.33 27.88
C ILE A 583 1.81 24.01 27.26
N CYS A 584 1.80 23.16 26.24
CA CYS A 584 3.00 22.66 25.59
C CYS A 584 3.07 23.13 24.13
N ARG A 585 4.28 23.41 23.66
CA ARG A 585 4.60 23.65 22.25
C ARG A 585 5.67 22.68 21.78
N LEU A 586 5.85 22.59 20.46
CA LEU A 586 6.89 21.76 19.86
C LEU A 586 8.02 22.64 19.34
N GLU A 587 9.20 22.47 19.91
CA GLU A 587 10.42 23.17 19.48
C GLU A 587 11.16 22.31 18.45
N TYR A 588 11.45 22.90 17.29
CA TYR A 588 12.28 22.31 16.25
C TYR A 588 13.67 22.93 16.25
N CYS A 589 14.68 22.08 16.12
CA CYS A 589 16.05 22.44 15.78
C CYS A 589 16.44 21.66 14.52
N ILE A 590 16.75 22.37 13.43
CA ILE A 590 16.96 21.80 12.09
C ILE A 590 18.28 22.31 11.53
N THR A 591 19.05 21.47 10.86
CA THR A 591 20.28 21.85 10.16
C THR A 591 20.21 21.34 8.73
N LEU A 592 20.41 22.22 7.74
CA LEU A 592 20.42 21.84 6.32
C LEU A 592 21.79 21.27 5.95
N LEU A 593 21.85 19.97 5.67
CA LEU A 593 23.11 19.25 5.43
C LEU A 593 23.53 19.27 3.96
N LYS A 594 22.57 19.09 3.06
CA LYS A 594 22.82 18.95 1.61
C LYS A 594 21.57 19.31 0.82
N VAL A 595 21.77 19.83 -0.38
CA VAL A 595 20.74 20.00 -1.41
C VAL A 595 21.25 19.33 -2.69
N SER A 596 20.40 18.52 -3.34
CA SER A 596 20.70 17.91 -4.65
C SER A 596 19.80 18.52 -5.72
N GLU A 597 20.36 18.83 -6.89
CA GLU A 597 19.61 19.44 -7.99
C GLU A 597 18.42 18.58 -8.45
N PRO A 598 17.34 19.20 -8.96
CA PRO A 598 16.23 18.47 -9.54
C PRO A 598 16.70 17.56 -10.68
N LEU A 599 16.31 16.29 -10.64
CA LEU A 599 16.60 15.37 -11.73
C LEU A 599 15.71 15.70 -12.93
N GLU A 600 16.30 16.31 -13.97
CA GLU A 600 15.63 16.50 -15.24
C GLU A 600 15.72 15.22 -16.09
N ASP A 601 14.57 14.73 -16.59
CA ASP A 601 14.56 13.70 -17.63
C ASP A 601 15.28 14.26 -18.85
N ARG A 602 16.45 13.70 -19.20
CA ARG A 602 17.17 14.05 -20.43
C ARG A 602 16.32 13.69 -21.64
N MET A 603 15.52 14.64 -22.10
CA MET A 603 14.76 14.53 -23.33
C MET A 603 15.70 14.78 -24.51
N GLU A 604 16.02 13.74 -25.28
CA GLU A 604 16.67 13.91 -26.57
C GLU A 604 15.66 14.53 -27.56
N GLN A 605 15.68 15.86 -27.68
CA GLN A 605 14.94 16.54 -28.74
C GLN A 605 15.73 16.44 -30.05
N ALA A 606 15.07 16.07 -31.14
CA ALA A 606 15.70 16.09 -32.46
C ALA A 606 16.02 17.54 -32.86
N LEU A 607 17.29 17.91 -32.79
CA LEU A 607 17.77 19.27 -33.11
C LEU A 607 17.71 19.62 -34.61
N PHE A 608 17.64 18.60 -35.47
CA PHE A 608 17.68 18.74 -36.92
C PHE A 608 16.45 18.08 -37.56
N SER A 609 15.94 18.67 -38.65
CA SER A 609 14.85 18.13 -39.45
C SER A 609 15.25 18.08 -40.94
N PRO A 610 15.45 16.88 -41.55
CA PRO A 610 15.34 15.55 -40.92
C PRO A 610 16.45 15.31 -39.86
N PRO A 611 16.32 14.30 -38.99
CA PRO A 611 17.35 13.99 -37.98
C PRO A 611 18.75 13.86 -38.59
N LEU A 612 19.78 14.31 -37.88
CA LEU A 612 21.16 14.33 -38.39
C LEU A 612 21.64 12.95 -38.88
N SER A 613 21.26 11.88 -38.18
CA SER A 613 21.53 10.49 -38.59
C SER A 613 20.97 10.17 -39.97
N LYS A 614 19.76 10.65 -40.29
CA LYS A 614 19.12 10.47 -41.60
C LYS A 614 19.79 11.34 -42.67
N GLN A 615 20.14 12.59 -42.35
CA GLN A 615 20.88 13.46 -43.27
C GLN A 615 22.21 12.84 -43.71
N ARG A 616 22.95 12.23 -42.78
CA ARG A 616 24.22 11.54 -43.07
C ARG A 616 24.03 10.36 -44.02
N VAL A 617 22.97 9.56 -43.81
CA VAL A 617 22.63 8.44 -44.69
C VAL A 617 22.22 8.95 -46.07
N GLU A 618 21.37 9.96 -46.16
CA GLU A 618 20.94 10.56 -47.44
C GLU A 618 22.14 11.10 -48.23
N TYR A 619 23.04 11.82 -47.56
CA TYR A 619 24.28 12.31 -48.16
C TYR A 619 25.13 11.17 -48.74
N ALA A 620 25.33 10.09 -47.97
CA ALA A 620 26.07 8.93 -48.45
C ALA A 620 25.38 8.27 -49.65
N VAL A 621 24.07 8.05 -49.58
CA VAL A 621 23.26 7.45 -50.66
C VAL A 621 23.36 8.27 -51.95
N GLU A 622 23.29 9.61 -51.88
CA GLU A 622 23.44 10.48 -53.05
C GLU A 622 24.80 10.32 -53.73
N HIS A 623 25.88 10.24 -52.96
CA HIS A 623 27.22 10.07 -53.50
C HIS A 623 27.41 8.67 -54.11
N ILE A 624 26.88 7.64 -53.46
CA ILE A 624 26.94 6.26 -53.96
C ILE A 624 26.18 6.14 -55.29
N LYS A 625 24.99 6.74 -55.41
CA LYS A 625 24.19 6.74 -56.64
C LYS A 625 24.86 7.42 -57.83
N LYS A 626 25.63 8.48 -57.58
CA LYS A 626 26.37 9.21 -58.62
C LYS A 626 27.59 8.43 -59.14
N SER A 627 27.93 7.30 -58.52
CA SER A 627 29.03 6.45 -58.93
C SER A 627 28.56 5.27 -59.78
N ASP A 628 29.43 4.76 -60.65
CA ASP A 628 29.23 3.51 -61.40
C ASP A 628 29.76 2.28 -60.62
N ALA A 629 29.87 2.39 -59.30
CA ALA A 629 30.39 1.33 -58.44
C ALA A 629 29.47 0.09 -58.44
N THR A 630 30.08 -1.09 -58.37
CA THR A 630 29.35 -2.37 -58.35
C THR A 630 29.41 -3.06 -56.99
N THR A 631 30.36 -2.67 -56.14
CA THR A 631 30.59 -3.30 -54.83
C THR A 631 30.77 -2.27 -53.73
N LEU A 632 30.05 -2.45 -52.61
CA LEU A 632 30.13 -1.56 -51.44
C LEU A 632 30.33 -2.35 -50.15
N VAL A 633 31.20 -1.84 -49.28
CA VAL A 633 31.36 -2.29 -47.89
C VAL A 633 31.06 -1.15 -46.92
N ASP A 634 30.18 -1.41 -45.96
CA ASP A 634 29.82 -0.51 -44.87
C ASP A 634 30.48 -0.96 -43.57
N PHE A 635 31.55 -0.26 -43.20
CA PHE A 635 32.27 -0.46 -41.95
C PHE A 635 31.47 0.20 -40.83
N GLY A 636 31.11 -0.57 -39.80
CA GLY A 636 30.22 -0.10 -38.73
C GLY A 636 28.77 0.03 -39.15
N CYS A 637 28.24 -0.97 -39.88
CA CYS A 637 26.92 -0.86 -40.50
C CYS A 637 25.75 -0.77 -39.49
N GLY A 638 25.99 -1.04 -38.20
CA GLY A 638 24.98 -0.95 -37.16
C GLY A 638 23.75 -1.79 -37.44
N SER A 639 22.56 -1.20 -37.30
CA SER A 639 21.29 -1.86 -37.63
C SER A 639 21.00 -1.89 -39.15
N GLY A 640 21.94 -1.46 -39.99
CA GLY A 640 21.85 -1.55 -41.45
C GLY A 640 21.11 -0.41 -42.12
N SER A 641 20.95 0.76 -41.49
CA SER A 641 20.13 1.87 -42.03
C SER A 641 20.62 2.39 -43.38
N LEU A 642 21.93 2.45 -43.61
CA LEU A 642 22.50 2.82 -44.91
C LEU A 642 22.20 1.74 -45.96
N LEU A 643 22.49 0.48 -45.61
CA LEU A 643 22.27 -0.67 -46.49
C LEU A 643 20.79 -0.82 -46.87
N GLU A 644 19.88 -0.60 -45.92
CA GLU A 644 18.44 -0.54 -46.15
C GLU A 644 18.07 0.60 -47.09
N SER A 645 18.54 1.82 -46.81
CA SER A 645 18.22 3.00 -47.63
C SER A 645 18.73 2.86 -49.07
N LEU A 646 19.84 2.15 -49.29
CA LEU A 646 20.36 1.86 -50.63
C LEU A 646 19.44 0.93 -51.44
N LEU A 647 18.66 0.07 -50.78
CA LEU A 647 17.69 -0.82 -51.44
C LEU A 647 16.41 -0.09 -51.89
N ASP A 648 16.12 1.06 -51.30
CA ASP A 648 14.93 1.85 -51.62
C ASP A 648 15.08 2.66 -52.92
N TYR A 649 16.25 2.64 -53.56
CA TYR A 649 16.52 3.37 -54.77
C TYR A 649 17.29 2.55 -55.81
N PRO A 650 17.13 2.87 -57.11
CA PRO A 650 17.94 2.24 -58.15
C PRO A 650 19.42 2.61 -57.98
N THR A 651 20.29 1.60 -57.93
CA THR A 651 21.74 1.74 -57.85
C THR A 651 22.42 0.76 -58.82
N SER A 652 23.67 1.05 -59.19
CA SER A 652 24.56 0.19 -59.99
C SER A 652 25.21 -0.95 -59.18
N LEU A 653 24.98 -0.95 -57.85
CA LEU A 653 25.55 -1.92 -56.91
C LEU A 653 24.98 -3.32 -57.16
N ARG A 654 25.89 -4.30 -57.17
CA ARG A 654 25.61 -5.74 -57.25
C ARG A 654 25.90 -6.46 -55.94
N LYS A 655 26.88 -5.97 -55.17
CA LYS A 655 27.28 -6.57 -53.90
C LYS A 655 27.35 -5.52 -52.80
N ILE A 656 26.59 -5.74 -51.73
CA ILE A 656 26.67 -4.93 -50.51
C ILE A 656 27.16 -5.78 -49.34
N VAL A 657 28.06 -5.22 -48.56
CA VAL A 657 28.61 -5.86 -47.36
C VAL A 657 28.48 -4.93 -46.18
N GLY A 658 28.04 -5.45 -45.02
CA GLY A 658 28.10 -4.75 -43.75
C GLY A 658 29.05 -5.46 -42.79
N VAL A 659 29.83 -4.69 -42.02
CA VAL A 659 30.72 -5.22 -40.98
C VAL A 659 30.44 -4.50 -39.67
N ASP A 660 30.21 -5.24 -38.58
CA ASP A 660 29.99 -4.64 -37.26
C ASP A 660 30.44 -5.57 -36.12
N LEU A 661 30.76 -4.99 -34.95
CA LEU A 661 31.12 -5.70 -33.72
C LEU A 661 29.90 -6.04 -32.85
N SER A 662 28.72 -5.52 -33.16
CA SER A 662 27.49 -5.76 -32.41
C SER A 662 26.63 -6.82 -33.09
N LEU A 663 26.65 -8.04 -32.54
CA LEU A 663 25.74 -9.11 -32.97
C LEU A 663 24.26 -8.69 -32.88
N LYS A 664 23.89 -7.88 -31.88
CA LYS A 664 22.53 -7.35 -31.72
C LYS A 664 22.15 -6.42 -32.88
N SER A 665 23.07 -5.58 -33.34
CA SER A 665 22.85 -4.68 -34.46
C SER A 665 22.83 -5.44 -35.79
N LEU A 666 23.77 -6.36 -36.02
CA LEU A 666 23.78 -7.23 -37.21
C LEU A 666 22.53 -8.11 -37.32
N SER A 667 22.00 -8.60 -36.20
CA SER A 667 20.74 -9.36 -36.18
C SER A 667 19.55 -8.51 -36.64
N ARG A 668 19.54 -7.20 -36.32
CA ARG A 668 18.52 -6.26 -36.82
C ARG A 668 18.73 -5.97 -38.30
N ALA A 669 19.97 -5.68 -38.72
CA ALA A 669 20.33 -5.46 -40.11
C ALA A 669 19.92 -6.64 -41.00
N ALA A 670 20.19 -7.87 -40.56
CA ALA A 670 19.82 -9.08 -41.28
C ALA A 670 18.29 -9.20 -41.48
N LYS A 671 17.49 -8.92 -40.45
CA LYS A 671 16.01 -8.96 -40.53
C LYS A 671 15.48 -7.93 -41.53
N VAL A 672 16.00 -6.70 -41.45
CA VAL A 672 15.60 -5.58 -42.32
C VAL A 672 15.96 -5.87 -43.77
N LEU A 673 17.22 -6.23 -44.04
CA LEU A 673 17.68 -6.58 -45.39
C LEU A 673 16.92 -7.77 -45.96
N HIS A 674 16.65 -8.80 -45.15
CA HIS A 674 15.88 -9.96 -45.58
C HIS A 674 14.45 -9.56 -46.00
N SER A 675 13.79 -8.67 -45.26
CA SER A 675 12.45 -8.18 -45.61
C SER A 675 12.45 -7.36 -46.91
N LYS A 676 13.42 -6.45 -47.09
CA LYS A 676 13.52 -5.60 -48.29
C LYS A 676 13.89 -6.40 -49.55
N LEU A 677 14.85 -7.33 -49.42
CA LEU A 677 15.26 -8.18 -50.53
C LEU A 677 14.18 -9.21 -50.91
N SER A 678 13.43 -9.75 -49.95
CA SER A 678 12.35 -10.72 -50.24
C SER A 678 11.11 -10.10 -50.88
N LYS A 679 10.72 -8.88 -50.49
CA LYS A 679 9.61 -8.13 -51.13
C LYS A 679 9.85 -7.84 -52.61
N SER A 680 11.10 -7.80 -53.06
CA SER A 680 11.45 -7.50 -54.46
C SER A 680 11.20 -8.65 -55.45
N LEU A 681 10.81 -9.83 -54.98
CA LEU A 681 10.46 -11.00 -55.80
C LEU A 681 9.01 -10.97 -56.33
N ASP A 682 8.10 -10.22 -55.68
CA ASP A 682 6.68 -10.12 -56.03
C ASP A 682 6.35 -8.73 -56.61
N GLY A 683 6.65 -8.51 -57.90
CA GLY A 683 5.98 -7.55 -58.79
C GLY A 683 5.97 -6.03 -58.45
N ASP A 684 6.63 -5.26 -59.34
CA ASP A 684 6.68 -3.79 -59.49
C ASP A 684 7.54 -2.96 -58.49
N VAL A 685 8.64 -2.35 -59.04
CA VAL A 685 9.59 -1.33 -58.50
C VAL A 685 10.96 -1.89 -58.00
N PRO A 686 12.12 -1.24 -58.29
CA PRO A 686 13.35 -1.94 -58.67
C PRO A 686 14.33 -2.21 -57.53
N CYS A 687 14.52 -3.48 -57.20
CA CYS A 687 15.72 -4.00 -56.51
C CYS A 687 16.46 -5.02 -57.40
N ARG A 688 16.40 -4.88 -58.74
CA ARG A 688 16.93 -5.89 -59.68
C ARG A 688 18.46 -5.96 -59.79
N GLY A 689 19.20 -5.12 -59.07
CA GLY A 689 20.65 -5.00 -59.20
C GLY A 689 21.47 -5.81 -58.20
N ILE A 690 20.99 -5.99 -56.96
CA ILE A 690 21.80 -6.58 -55.88
C ILE A 690 21.76 -8.11 -55.95
N GLU A 691 22.88 -8.69 -56.35
CA GLU A 691 23.10 -10.14 -56.46
C GLU A 691 23.52 -10.75 -55.11
N SER A 692 24.15 -9.97 -54.22
CA SER A 692 24.64 -10.48 -52.93
C SER A 692 24.64 -9.40 -51.83
N ALA A 693 24.06 -9.75 -50.68
CA ALA A 693 24.14 -8.98 -49.44
C ALA A 693 24.77 -9.85 -48.35
N THR A 694 25.90 -9.44 -47.78
CA THR A 694 26.61 -10.21 -46.74
C THR A 694 26.88 -9.38 -45.50
N LEU A 695 26.59 -9.92 -44.32
CA LEU A 695 26.91 -9.28 -43.04
C LEU A 695 28.01 -10.07 -42.33
N TYR A 696 29.07 -9.38 -41.89
CA TYR A 696 30.17 -9.96 -41.14
C TYR A 696 30.19 -9.43 -39.71
N TYR A 697 30.28 -10.36 -38.76
CA TYR A 697 30.67 -10.03 -37.40
C TYR A 697 32.19 -9.93 -37.32
N GLY A 698 32.69 -8.73 -37.07
CA GLY A 698 34.13 -8.49 -37.08
C GLY A 698 34.51 -7.07 -36.73
N SER A 699 35.77 -6.90 -36.35
CA SER A 699 36.35 -5.58 -36.06
C SER A 699 36.87 -4.93 -37.32
N ILE A 700 36.52 -3.66 -37.56
CA ILE A 700 36.97 -2.92 -38.74
C ILE A 700 38.47 -2.56 -38.69
N ILE A 701 39.10 -2.67 -37.51
CA ILE A 701 40.56 -2.52 -37.35
C ILE A 701 41.34 -3.81 -37.62
N VAL A 702 40.64 -4.94 -37.84
CA VAL A 702 41.26 -6.22 -38.18
C VAL A 702 41.16 -6.44 -39.67
N PHE A 703 42.31 -6.65 -40.30
CA PHE A 703 42.38 -6.94 -41.72
C PHE A 703 41.71 -8.28 -42.06
N ASP A 704 40.85 -8.28 -43.09
CA ASP A 704 40.24 -9.49 -43.64
C ASP A 704 40.38 -9.51 -45.17
N SER A 705 40.95 -10.60 -45.71
CA SER A 705 41.18 -10.73 -47.15
C SER A 705 39.90 -10.76 -47.98
N ARG A 706 38.74 -11.09 -47.39
CA ARG A 706 37.43 -11.08 -48.05
C ARG A 706 36.93 -9.68 -48.38
N MET A 707 37.53 -8.64 -47.79
CA MET A 707 37.20 -7.22 -47.98
C MET A 707 38.05 -6.54 -49.06
N ARG A 708 38.81 -7.30 -49.86
CA ARG A 708 39.60 -6.75 -50.97
C ARG A 708 38.74 -6.45 -52.20
N GLY A 709 39.12 -5.42 -52.94
CA GLY A 709 38.56 -5.13 -54.27
C GLY A 709 37.15 -4.55 -54.27
N PHE A 710 36.72 -3.91 -53.16
CA PHE A 710 35.48 -3.14 -53.11
C PHE A 710 35.68 -1.76 -53.74
N ASP A 711 34.67 -1.30 -54.48
CA ASP A 711 34.68 -0.01 -55.16
C ASP A 711 34.41 1.16 -54.19
N ILE A 712 33.52 0.94 -53.21
CA ILE A 712 33.14 1.93 -52.19
C ILE A 712 33.31 1.33 -50.79
N GLY A 713 33.92 2.10 -49.89
CA GLY A 713 33.91 1.86 -48.45
C GLY A 713 33.23 3.00 -47.72
N THR A 714 32.18 2.73 -46.94
CA THR A 714 31.54 3.70 -46.06
C THR A 714 31.93 3.44 -44.60
N CYS A 715 32.13 4.52 -43.85
CA CYS A 715 32.47 4.50 -42.43
C CYS A 715 31.78 5.72 -41.80
N LEU A 716 30.49 5.57 -41.47
CA LEU A 716 29.66 6.67 -40.99
C LEU A 716 29.59 6.64 -39.47
N GLU A 717 30.48 7.42 -38.83
CA GLU A 717 30.46 7.67 -37.37
C GLU A 717 30.67 6.39 -36.54
N VAL A 718 31.78 5.69 -36.84
CA VAL A 718 32.11 4.34 -36.36
C VAL A 718 33.15 4.34 -35.27
#